data_AF-A0A813RAJ4-F1
#
_entry.id   AF-A0A813RAJ4-F1
#
_cell.length_a   1.000
_cell.length_b   1.000
_cell.length_c   1.000
_cell.angle_alpha   90.00
_cell.angle_beta   90.00
_cell.angle_gamma   90.00
#
_symmetry.space_group_name_H-M   'P 1'
#
loop_
_entity.id
_entity.type
_entity.pdbx_description
1 polymer ?
#
loop_
_entity_poly.entity_id
_entity_poly.type
_entity_poly.pdbx_seq_one_letter_code
_entity_poly.pdbx_strand_id
1 'polypeptide(L)'
;MAVSFEYEVVLAKIQCLLSDSDRERLYFLLDNDIQETFRKNYAISKAFHVLDFFLQKSTINNQDCDLIIEAFMAIHSHDTVKRLKEYQTNQANGNQQAVSIEQILSQNNENPTVPDQFLPRINTEFSSLFLHTSTNSTTPTNTFDLVSNKKQGNTNQPRRKICQRILIGIIVLSVTSLPLVIVVSQRYIERISKLRQASRLINTGWNYYMATEYSKALQSYKNALWIQMKIFSQPHSDLTTTYNRIGLVYHDLGNYPKALESYHKALEIQIKVLPLSHPSIATIYNSIGLVYSDMGEHSRALENYEKALEIQEKTLPTSHLDLATTYGNIGSLYSDMGQYSRALEYYNKALEIEYKVLPPIHPSLGISYNNIASMYNNLGEHPRSLENYKKALDIQEKALPASHPDLATTYSNIGSVYSSAGQYLRALENYNKALEIQHKALPSNHPSVGASHNGIGLVHSRMGNYSAALESYEKALVIRQKTLPWNHPDLATTYNNIAAVRYKMGEHSRALESYKKVLEIQNKALTPNHPSIARSYNNIGLVYLDMGEHVRALENLNKGLAIFKKALPPNHPSLTASYSSLGVVYSDMSEYSKALENYHKALRVEQKTVPHNHLSLASIYHNVASIYSDLGEYSKALENYNRARVFQQKALPPSHPDLAITYSNIAALNFKMGQHSSALENYNKALEIQRKALTPKHPNVGVTYNGIGLVYSRMGNYSAALENYEKALLIKQKTLPWNHPDLATTYSNIAAVRHKMGEHSRALESYKKVLEIQNKALTPNHPSIARSYNNIGLVYSDMGEHVRALENLNKGLAIFKKALPLNHPDVAASYNSIGSVYYKMDERSRALENYERALEIVQKVLSNSHPNVAKIYNHIGLVYSDMGERSRALENYEKALEIQEKTLPTSHLDLATTYGNIGSLYSDMGQYSRALEYYNKALKTKQRALPPIHPSLGISYNNIASVYYDLGEYYRALENYKKALEIQEKTLSASHPDLAITFNNIASAYMDIGEHSGALENFHKAVEIEEKVVPPNYGSLARVYNKMRVAYENLGKNKLSEEYHEKAMEMERKSKLVKA
;
A
#
# COMPACT_ATOMS: atom_id res chain seq x y z
N MET A 1 22.58 31.18 71.71
CA MET A 1 23.62 30.28 71.18
C MET A 1 23.10 28.92 70.70
N ALA A 2 22.72 27.93 71.55
CA ALA A 2 22.31 26.59 71.07
C ALA A 2 21.14 26.60 70.08
N VAL A 3 20.10 27.39 70.35
CA VAL A 3 18.95 27.62 69.46
C VAL A 3 19.36 28.27 68.13
N SER A 4 20.33 29.20 68.17
CA SER A 4 20.87 29.87 66.97
C SER A 4 21.66 28.91 66.09
N PHE A 5 22.43 28.00 66.70
CA PHE A 5 23.20 26.99 66.00
C PHE A 5 22.29 25.96 65.32
N GLU A 6 21.24 25.48 65.99
CA GLU A 6 20.25 24.60 65.35
C GLU A 6 19.48 25.32 64.22
N TYR A 7 19.17 26.61 64.39
CA TYR A 7 18.55 27.41 63.33
C TYR A 7 19.46 27.58 62.12
N GLU A 8 20.74 27.91 62.32
CA GLU A 8 21.73 28.01 61.25
C GLU A 8 21.98 26.67 60.57
N VAL A 9 21.98 25.55 61.29
CA VAL A 9 22.11 24.22 60.68
C VAL A 9 20.87 23.89 59.82
N VAL A 10 19.67 24.27 60.25
CA VAL A 10 18.44 24.11 59.45
C VAL A 10 18.44 25.05 58.24
N LEU A 11 18.82 26.32 58.40
CA LEU A 11 18.94 27.30 57.32
C LEU A 11 20.04 26.95 56.32
N ALA A 12 21.19 26.46 56.79
CA ALA A 12 22.28 25.98 55.95
C ALA A 12 21.86 24.71 55.20
N LYS A 13 21.12 23.78 55.83
CA LYS A 13 20.53 22.63 55.13
C LYS A 13 19.51 23.06 54.08
N ILE A 14 18.65 24.04 54.37
CA ILE A 14 17.67 24.58 53.40
C ILE A 14 18.39 25.32 52.27
N GLN A 15 19.39 26.16 52.55
CA GLN A 15 20.16 26.92 51.57
C GLN A 15 21.07 26.04 50.70
N CYS A 16 21.63 24.97 51.26
CA CYS A 16 22.47 24.00 50.53
C CYS A 16 21.61 23.04 49.68
N LEU A 17 20.32 22.89 50.02
CA LEU A 17 19.36 22.10 49.24
C LEU A 17 18.68 22.88 48.10
N LEU A 18 18.79 24.21 48.03
CA LEU A 18 18.09 25.07 47.06
C LEU A 18 19.08 25.76 46.11
N SER A 19 18.93 25.56 44.80
CA SER A 19 19.61 26.41 43.80
C SER A 19 18.95 27.79 43.73
N ASP A 20 19.62 28.82 43.18
CA ASP A 20 19.03 30.17 43.09
C ASP A 20 17.75 30.21 42.25
N SER A 21 17.53 29.29 41.30
CA SER A 21 16.26 29.15 40.57
C SER A 21 15.16 28.42 41.37
N ASP A 22 15.54 27.60 42.35
CA ASP A 22 14.59 26.94 43.26
C ASP A 22 14.04 27.93 44.30
N ARG A 23 14.74 29.04 44.60
CA ARG A 23 14.27 30.09 45.53
C ARG A 23 13.10 30.91 45.00
N GLU A 24 13.05 31.19 43.70
CA GLU A 24 11.91 31.89 43.08
C GLU A 24 10.70 30.95 42.87
N ARG A 25 10.93 29.67 42.55
CA ARG A 25 9.86 28.65 42.54
C ARG A 25 9.30 28.37 43.93
N LEU A 26 10.13 28.48 44.97
CA LEU A 26 9.72 28.40 46.39
C LEU A 26 8.60 29.41 46.72
N TYR A 27 8.66 30.60 46.11
CA TYR A 27 7.75 31.72 46.35
C TYR A 27 6.32 31.47 45.85
N PHE A 28 6.14 30.53 44.93
CA PHE A 28 4.83 30.14 44.38
C PHE A 28 4.30 28.81 44.95
N LEU A 29 5.14 28.05 45.66
CA LEU A 29 4.84 26.68 46.17
C LEU A 29 4.28 26.64 47.60
N LEU A 30 4.13 27.80 48.24
CA LEU A 30 3.71 27.91 49.64
C LEU A 30 2.27 28.43 49.72
N ASP A 31 1.45 27.76 50.50
CA ASP A 31 0.17 28.29 50.98
C ASP A 31 0.40 29.63 51.69
N ASN A 32 -0.49 30.62 51.54
CA ASN A 32 -0.27 31.98 52.04
C ASN A 32 0.07 32.01 53.55
N ASP A 33 -0.58 31.14 54.34
CA ASP A 33 -0.34 31.01 55.78
C ASP A 33 1.08 30.50 56.11
N ILE A 34 1.65 29.64 55.26
CA ILE A 34 2.99 29.06 55.46
C ILE A 34 4.07 30.03 54.96
N GLN A 35 3.80 30.82 53.92
CA GLN A 35 4.66 31.93 53.52
C GLN A 35 4.82 32.94 54.64
N GLU A 36 3.71 33.32 55.26
CA GLU A 36 3.70 34.28 56.34
C GLU A 36 4.42 33.73 57.57
N THR A 37 4.22 32.44 57.89
CA THR A 37 4.90 31.75 58.98
C THR A 37 6.41 31.62 58.75
N PHE A 38 6.86 31.25 57.54
CA PHE A 38 8.29 31.17 57.20
C PHE A 38 8.94 32.55 57.16
N ARG A 39 8.27 33.58 56.60
CA ARG A 39 8.74 34.98 56.60
C ARG A 39 8.86 35.53 58.01
N LYS A 40 7.85 35.34 58.87
CA LYS A 40 7.90 35.71 60.30
C LYS A 40 9.05 35.01 61.00
N ASN A 41 9.22 33.71 60.79
CA ASN A 41 10.29 32.91 61.41
C ASN A 41 11.71 33.24 60.87
N TYR A 42 11.85 33.67 59.62
CA TYR A 42 13.10 34.18 59.05
C TYR A 42 13.42 35.60 59.56
N ALA A 43 12.41 36.47 59.67
CA ALA A 43 12.55 37.78 60.27
C ALA A 43 12.91 37.69 61.76
N ILE A 44 12.31 36.76 62.51
CA ILE A 44 12.65 36.43 63.90
C ILE A 44 14.12 35.97 64.01
N SER A 45 14.62 35.16 63.07
CA SER A 45 16.02 34.72 63.04
C SER A 45 17.01 35.86 62.75
N LYS A 46 16.70 36.77 61.82
CA LYS A 46 17.52 37.97 61.58
C LYS A 46 17.50 38.94 62.75
N ALA A 47 16.34 39.13 63.38
CA ALA A 47 16.23 39.88 64.62
C ALA A 47 17.06 39.23 65.74
N PHE A 48 17.16 37.90 65.77
CA PHE A 48 18.01 37.17 66.71
C PHE A 48 19.50 37.47 66.54
N HIS A 49 20.03 37.60 65.31
CA HIS A 49 21.43 38.02 65.09
C HIS A 49 21.72 39.42 65.63
N VAL A 50 20.76 40.35 65.47
CA VAL A 50 20.86 41.69 66.04
C VAL A 50 20.78 41.63 67.58
N LEU A 51 19.99 40.73 68.14
CA LEU A 51 19.84 40.54 69.59
C LEU A 51 20.99 39.76 70.24
N ASP A 52 21.67 38.86 69.54
CA ASP A 52 22.83 38.09 70.02
C ASP A 52 24.03 39.03 70.30
N PHE A 53 24.17 40.10 69.51
CA PHE A 53 25.09 41.21 69.78
C PHE A 53 24.82 41.90 71.13
N PHE A 54 23.55 42.06 71.50
CA PHE A 54 23.16 42.68 72.78
C PHE A 54 23.21 41.70 73.96
N LEU A 55 23.01 40.40 73.74
CA LEU A 55 23.14 39.34 74.74
C LEU A 55 24.59 39.13 75.22
N GLN A 56 25.58 39.55 74.42
CA GLN A 56 27.01 39.51 74.78
C GLN A 56 27.49 40.73 75.58
N LYS A 57 26.67 41.79 75.71
CA LYS A 57 26.99 42.94 76.57
C LYS A 57 26.65 42.63 78.03
N SER A 58 27.57 42.92 78.96
CA SER A 58 27.36 42.76 80.40
C SER A 58 26.33 43.76 80.99
N THR A 59 26.04 44.87 80.30
CA THR A 59 25.03 45.86 80.69
C THR A 59 24.32 46.48 79.48
N ILE A 60 22.99 46.45 79.45
CA ILE A 60 22.14 47.08 78.42
C ILE A 60 21.88 48.56 78.81
N ASN A 61 22.24 49.52 77.95
CA ASN A 61 21.99 50.95 78.16
C ASN A 61 20.68 51.42 77.47
N ASN A 62 20.31 52.70 77.59
CA ASN A 62 19.04 53.21 77.02
C ASN A 62 19.00 53.22 75.48
N GLN A 63 20.14 53.42 74.79
CA GLN A 63 20.22 53.32 73.33
C GLN A 63 20.09 51.86 72.86
N ASP A 64 20.67 50.92 73.60
CA ASP A 64 20.51 49.48 73.35
C ASP A 64 19.03 49.05 73.51
N CYS A 65 18.30 49.64 74.46
CA CYS A 65 16.86 49.44 74.64
C CYS A 65 16.03 49.91 73.44
N ASP A 66 16.37 51.07 72.85
CA ASP A 66 15.65 51.60 71.68
C ASP A 66 15.89 50.69 70.45
N LEU A 67 17.11 50.17 70.26
CA LEU A 67 17.44 49.17 69.22
C LEU A 67 16.75 47.80 69.42
N ILE A 68 16.61 47.33 70.66
CA ILE A 68 15.87 46.09 70.99
C ILE A 68 14.37 46.25 70.68
N ILE A 69 13.82 47.43 70.96
CA ILE A 69 12.41 47.77 70.65
C ILE A 69 12.23 47.91 69.14
N GLU A 70 13.16 48.54 68.42
CA GLU A 70 13.13 48.62 66.95
C GLU A 70 13.26 47.26 66.28
N ALA A 71 14.14 46.36 66.79
CA ALA A 71 14.25 44.99 66.31
C ALA A 71 12.96 44.18 66.57
N PHE A 72 12.29 44.40 67.70
CA PHE A 72 10.99 43.81 68.01
C PHE A 72 9.86 44.33 67.10
N MET A 73 9.89 45.62 66.77
CA MET A 73 8.95 46.24 65.82
C MET A 73 9.22 45.80 64.37
N ALA A 74 10.47 45.55 63.99
CA ALA A 74 10.86 45.00 62.69
C ALA A 74 10.42 43.54 62.47
N ILE A 75 10.16 42.78 63.54
CA ILE A 75 9.48 41.47 63.46
C ILE A 75 8.01 41.64 63.01
N HIS A 76 7.45 42.85 63.14
CA HIS A 76 6.03 43.15 62.94
C HIS A 76 5.72 44.18 61.84
N SER A 77 6.69 44.87 61.22
CA SER A 77 6.44 45.78 60.08
C SER A 77 7.54 45.76 58.99
N HIS A 78 7.11 45.87 57.73
CA HIS A 78 7.94 45.66 56.53
C HIS A 78 8.98 46.78 56.27
N ASP A 79 8.74 48.00 56.75
CA ASP A 79 9.49 49.20 56.28
C ASP A 79 10.77 49.50 57.09
N THR A 80 10.89 48.95 58.30
CA THR A 80 12.01 49.18 59.24
C THR A 80 13.27 48.38 58.89
N VAL A 81 13.12 47.19 58.29
CA VAL A 81 14.25 46.32 57.90
C VAL A 81 15.10 46.92 56.77
N LYS A 82 14.47 47.68 55.86
CA LYS A 82 15.17 48.38 54.77
C LYS A 82 16.03 49.55 55.31
N ARG A 83 15.52 50.29 56.30
CA ARG A 83 16.18 51.44 56.94
C ARG A 83 17.36 51.04 57.84
N LEU A 84 17.29 49.88 58.51
CA LEU A 84 18.41 49.30 59.27
C LEU A 84 19.61 48.92 58.39
N LYS A 85 19.34 48.53 57.13
CA LYS A 85 20.37 48.17 56.15
C LYS A 85 21.17 49.39 55.69
N GLU A 86 20.51 50.54 55.50
CA GLU A 86 21.16 51.80 55.12
C GLU A 86 22.06 52.36 56.24
N TYR A 87 21.66 52.19 57.50
CA TYR A 87 22.48 52.58 58.66
C TYR A 87 23.75 51.72 58.82
N GLN A 88 23.66 50.39 58.64
CA GLN A 88 24.82 49.50 58.68
C GLN A 88 25.81 49.77 57.54
N THR A 89 25.30 50.11 56.35
CA THR A 89 26.15 50.41 55.18
C THR A 89 26.93 51.72 55.38
N ASN A 90 26.32 52.70 56.08
CA ASN A 90 26.96 53.98 56.40
C ASN A 90 28.00 53.90 57.53
N GLN A 91 27.88 52.95 58.48
CA GLN A 91 28.93 52.70 59.48
C GLN A 91 30.14 51.94 58.92
N ALA A 92 29.96 51.08 57.92
CA ALA A 92 31.06 50.34 57.30
C ALA A 92 32.04 51.23 56.50
N ASN A 93 31.61 52.43 56.09
CA ASN A 93 32.39 53.34 55.23
C ASN A 93 33.13 54.48 55.98
N GLY A 94 33.16 54.49 57.32
CA GLY A 94 34.14 55.26 58.08
C GLY A 94 34.14 56.80 57.95
N ASN A 95 33.02 57.46 57.64
CA ASN A 95 32.95 58.93 57.59
C ASN A 95 32.30 59.52 58.87
N GLN A 96 33.06 60.32 59.62
CA GLN A 96 32.60 61.12 60.75
C GLN A 96 31.88 62.39 60.25
N GLN A 97 30.58 62.31 59.95
CA GLN A 97 29.65 63.44 60.00
C GLN A 97 28.25 62.91 60.33
N ALA A 98 27.80 63.13 61.57
CA ALA A 98 26.45 62.82 61.99
C ALA A 98 25.48 63.88 61.44
N VAL A 99 24.67 63.52 60.45
CA VAL A 99 23.47 64.27 60.09
C VAL A 99 22.32 63.77 60.97
N SER A 100 21.63 64.68 61.64
CA SER A 100 20.51 64.40 62.55
C SER A 100 19.30 63.81 61.80
N ILE A 101 18.69 62.78 62.39
CA ILE A 101 17.49 62.07 61.90
C ILE A 101 16.28 63.00 61.72
N GLU A 102 16.26 64.19 62.36
CA GLU A 102 15.18 65.16 62.20
C GLU A 102 15.07 65.77 60.79
N GLN A 103 16.15 65.78 59.99
CA GLN A 103 16.12 66.33 58.62
C GLN A 103 15.56 65.39 57.56
N ILE A 104 15.47 64.08 57.84
CA ILE A 104 14.92 63.07 56.92
C ILE A 104 13.40 62.94 57.07
N LEU A 105 12.86 63.28 58.24
CA LEU A 105 11.44 63.08 58.57
C LEU A 105 10.48 64.13 57.99
N SER A 106 10.97 65.20 57.34
CA SER A 106 10.11 66.30 56.85
C SER A 106 9.77 66.26 55.35
N GLN A 107 10.08 65.19 54.61
CA GLN A 107 9.77 65.12 53.19
C GLN A 107 8.99 63.83 52.83
N ASN A 108 7.80 64.06 52.29
CA ASN A 108 6.92 63.12 51.58
C ASN A 108 5.87 62.38 52.42
N ASN A 109 4.76 63.10 52.61
CA ASN A 109 3.40 62.55 52.60
C ASN A 109 3.17 61.74 51.32
N GLU A 110 2.65 60.51 51.43
CA GLU A 110 1.53 60.01 50.60
C GLU A 110 1.09 58.61 51.09
N ASN A 111 -0.20 58.51 51.43
CA ASN A 111 -0.93 57.29 51.78
C ASN A 111 -1.09 56.38 50.54
N PRO A 112 -1.20 55.05 50.73
CA PRO A 112 -2.55 54.47 50.58
C PRO A 112 -2.91 53.38 51.59
N THR A 113 -4.15 53.48 52.03
CA THR A 113 -5.00 52.59 52.83
C THR A 113 -5.26 51.21 52.22
N VAL A 114 -5.64 50.23 53.08
CA VAL A 114 -6.65 49.11 52.94
C VAL A 114 -6.19 47.87 53.77
N PRO A 115 -7.06 47.04 54.42
CA PRO A 115 -8.36 47.22 55.10
C PRO A 115 -8.47 46.59 56.54
N ASP A 116 -9.45 47.07 57.30
CA ASP A 116 -9.78 46.83 58.73
C ASP A 116 -10.25 45.42 59.19
N GLN A 117 -9.86 44.32 58.54
CA GLN A 117 -10.44 42.99 58.88
C GLN A 117 -9.52 41.97 59.59
N PHE A 118 -8.30 42.32 59.96
CA PHE A 118 -7.38 41.36 60.61
C PHE A 118 -6.95 41.70 62.04
N LEU A 119 -7.38 42.85 62.59
CA LEU A 119 -7.07 43.24 63.97
C LEU A 119 -7.73 42.40 65.10
N PRO A 120 -8.91 41.75 64.94
CA PRO A 120 -9.52 41.07 66.09
C PRO A 120 -8.83 39.76 66.50
N ARG A 121 -8.15 39.07 65.57
CA ARG A 121 -7.59 37.74 65.84
C ARG A 121 -6.29 37.77 66.63
N ILE A 122 -5.48 38.82 66.46
CA ILE A 122 -4.20 39.04 67.17
C ILE A 122 -4.43 39.37 68.65
N ASN A 123 -5.55 40.02 69.00
CA ASN A 123 -5.90 40.31 70.40
C ASN A 123 -6.36 39.07 71.19
N THR A 124 -6.91 38.05 70.52
CA THR A 124 -7.38 36.81 71.18
C THR A 124 -6.24 35.94 71.70
N GLU A 125 -5.10 35.87 70.98
CA GLU A 125 -3.93 35.10 71.43
C GLU A 125 -3.09 35.83 72.50
N PHE A 126 -3.17 37.16 72.56
CA PHE A 126 -2.51 37.94 73.62
C PHE A 126 -3.26 37.91 74.97
N SER A 127 -4.56 37.60 74.94
CA SER A 127 -5.41 37.55 76.14
C SER A 127 -5.25 36.25 76.95
N SER A 128 -4.78 35.16 76.33
CA SER A 128 -4.71 33.84 76.97
C SER A 128 -3.41 33.57 77.74
N LEU A 129 -2.38 34.42 77.59
CA LEU A 129 -1.12 34.29 78.32
C LEU A 129 -1.08 35.04 79.67
N PHE A 130 -2.13 35.79 80.02
CA PHE A 130 -2.21 36.57 81.27
C PHE A 130 -3.59 36.48 81.93
N LEU A 131 -4.00 35.32 82.43
CA LEU A 131 -5.21 35.19 83.27
C LEU A 131 -5.08 34.11 84.35
N HIS A 132 -4.62 34.52 85.53
CA HIS A 132 -4.97 34.03 86.88
C HIS A 132 -4.49 35.12 87.86
N THR A 133 -5.30 36.10 88.28
CA THR A 133 -6.46 35.97 89.19
C THR A 133 -7.29 37.28 89.20
N SER A 134 -8.60 37.11 89.39
CA SER A 134 -9.73 38.06 89.64
C SER A 134 -9.41 39.43 90.29
N THR A 135 -10.11 40.55 90.09
CA THR A 135 -11.47 40.86 89.56
C THR A 135 -11.64 42.39 89.41
N ASN A 136 -12.59 42.78 88.55
CA ASN A 136 -13.35 44.04 88.47
C ASN A 136 -12.87 45.20 87.56
N SER A 137 -13.58 45.26 86.42
CA SER A 137 -14.31 46.40 85.85
C SER A 137 -13.59 47.49 85.04
N THR A 138 -14.22 47.72 83.88
CA THR A 138 -14.19 48.86 82.95
C THR A 138 -13.04 48.95 81.94
N THR A 139 -13.43 48.78 80.68
CA THR A 139 -12.76 49.25 79.45
C THR A 139 -12.39 50.74 79.56
N PRO A 140 -11.28 51.17 78.95
CA PRO A 140 -11.43 51.78 77.63
C PRO A 140 -10.29 51.49 76.63
N THR A 141 -10.70 51.48 75.37
CA THR A 141 -9.92 51.88 74.19
C THR A 141 -9.03 53.09 74.46
N ASN A 142 -7.73 53.03 74.12
CA ASN A 142 -7.00 54.08 73.39
C ASN A 142 -5.47 53.79 73.31
N THR A 143 -4.99 53.75 72.08
CA THR A 143 -3.73 54.29 71.54
C THR A 143 -2.53 54.47 72.51
N PHE A 144 -1.47 53.68 72.29
CA PHE A 144 -0.14 53.89 72.87
C PHE A 144 0.59 55.07 72.19
N ASP A 145 0.55 56.24 72.81
CA ASP A 145 1.48 57.36 72.54
C ASP A 145 2.60 57.37 73.60
N LEU A 146 3.85 57.24 73.19
CA LEU A 146 5.03 57.31 74.06
C LEU A 146 6.13 58.18 73.43
N VAL A 147 5.88 59.49 73.30
CA VAL A 147 6.94 60.51 73.19
C VAL A 147 6.55 61.74 74.01
N SER A 148 7.53 62.29 74.74
CA SER A 148 7.53 63.52 75.55
C SER A 148 7.06 63.39 77.00
N ASN A 149 8.03 63.21 77.91
CA ASN A 149 8.35 64.29 78.85
C ASN A 149 9.65 64.04 79.61
N LYS A 150 10.60 64.97 79.43
CA LYS A 150 11.74 65.20 80.31
C LYS A 150 11.21 65.68 81.67
N LYS A 151 11.46 64.94 82.75
CA LYS A 151 11.76 65.52 84.06
C LYS A 151 12.48 64.52 84.96
N GLN A 152 13.50 65.04 85.63
CA GLN A 152 14.43 64.35 86.53
C GLN A 152 13.70 63.63 87.66
N GLY A 153 14.12 62.41 87.96
CA GLY A 153 13.62 61.65 89.11
C GLY A 153 13.76 60.15 88.90
N ASN A 154 14.95 59.63 89.22
CA ASN A 154 15.27 58.23 89.54
C ASN A 154 14.20 57.14 89.26
N THR A 155 14.00 56.78 87.98
CA THR A 155 13.27 55.55 87.59
C THR A 155 14.01 54.85 86.44
N ASN A 156 15.22 54.37 86.69
CA ASN A 156 15.98 53.51 85.75
C ASN A 156 15.60 52.03 85.82
N GLN A 157 14.73 51.61 86.76
CA GLN A 157 14.26 50.22 86.88
C GLN A 157 13.10 49.79 85.96
N PRO A 158 12.07 50.62 85.65
CA PRO A 158 10.92 50.15 84.87
C PRO A 158 11.22 49.96 83.38
N ARG A 159 11.98 50.87 82.74
CA ARG A 159 12.31 50.79 81.30
C ARG A 159 13.23 49.61 80.97
N ARG A 160 14.26 49.35 81.79
CA ARG A 160 15.12 48.16 81.71
C ARG A 160 14.34 46.86 81.92
N LYS A 161 13.39 46.82 82.87
CA LYS A 161 12.53 45.65 83.11
C LYS A 161 11.61 45.37 81.91
N ILE A 162 11.11 46.40 81.23
CA ILE A 162 10.31 46.26 80.00
C ILE A 162 11.17 45.71 78.86
N CYS A 163 12.36 46.25 78.61
CA CYS A 163 13.29 45.71 77.59
C CYS A 163 13.71 44.26 77.90
N GLN A 164 14.00 43.93 79.17
CA GLN A 164 14.29 42.56 79.59
C GLN A 164 13.09 41.62 79.40
N ARG A 165 11.85 42.08 79.67
CA ARG A 165 10.64 41.28 79.42
C ARG A 165 10.36 41.08 77.93
N ILE A 166 10.62 42.08 77.08
CA ILE A 166 10.54 41.96 75.63
C ILE A 166 11.61 40.98 75.13
N LEU A 167 12.86 41.09 75.61
CA LEU A 167 13.95 40.17 75.27
C LEU A 167 13.63 38.73 75.69
N ILE A 168 13.12 38.53 76.91
CA ILE A 168 12.66 37.22 77.41
C ILE A 168 11.46 36.72 76.59
N GLY A 169 10.51 37.59 76.25
CA GLY A 169 9.35 37.25 75.41
C GLY A 169 9.77 36.79 74.01
N ILE A 170 10.75 37.46 73.38
CA ILE A 170 11.32 37.07 72.08
C ILE A 170 12.06 35.73 72.19
N ILE A 171 12.81 35.49 73.28
CA ILE A 171 13.51 34.23 73.53
C ILE A 171 12.50 33.08 73.76
N VAL A 172 11.42 33.31 74.51
CA VAL A 172 10.37 32.31 74.74
C VAL A 172 9.63 32.01 73.44
N LEU A 173 9.23 33.03 72.68
CA LEU A 173 8.60 32.87 71.37
C LEU A 173 9.47 32.06 70.41
N SER A 174 10.78 32.35 70.33
CA SER A 174 11.70 31.60 69.45
C SER A 174 11.93 30.16 69.90
N VAL A 175 12.02 29.90 71.21
CA VAL A 175 12.15 28.54 71.76
C VAL A 175 10.87 27.72 71.55
N THR A 176 9.70 28.36 71.64
CA THR A 176 8.40 27.68 71.40
C THR A 176 8.08 27.45 69.93
N SER A 177 8.56 28.30 69.01
CA SER A 177 8.35 28.14 67.56
C SER A 177 9.39 27.24 66.89
N LEU A 178 10.56 27.06 67.50
CA LEU A 178 11.66 26.22 66.98
C LEU A 178 11.25 24.79 66.62
N PRO A 179 10.52 24.03 67.47
CA PRO A 179 10.13 22.65 67.15
C PRO A 179 9.14 22.60 65.98
N LEU A 180 8.24 23.59 65.89
CA LEU A 180 7.28 23.70 64.78
C LEU A 180 8.00 24.03 63.47
N VAL A 181 8.97 24.94 63.49
CA VAL A 181 9.81 25.28 62.33
C VAL A 181 10.62 24.07 61.88
N ILE A 182 11.21 23.31 62.81
CA ILE A 182 11.96 22.09 62.49
C ILE A 182 11.04 21.04 61.86
N VAL A 183 9.87 20.77 62.44
CA VAL A 183 8.91 19.77 61.91
C VAL A 183 8.36 20.18 60.54
N VAL A 184 8.02 21.45 60.34
CA VAL A 184 7.54 21.97 59.04
C VAL A 184 8.66 21.93 58.00
N SER A 185 9.88 22.33 58.37
CA SER A 185 11.05 22.28 57.48
C SER A 185 11.45 20.85 57.12
N GLN A 186 11.35 19.90 58.06
CA GLN A 186 11.60 18.48 57.79
C GLN A 186 10.56 17.87 56.84
N ARG A 187 9.27 18.13 57.06
CA ARG A 187 8.20 17.72 56.13
C ARG A 187 8.39 18.32 54.74
N TYR A 188 8.88 19.56 54.66
CA TYR A 188 9.15 20.25 53.42
C TYR A 188 10.36 19.68 52.66
N ILE A 189 11.47 19.43 53.36
CA ILE A 189 12.65 18.75 52.82
C ILE A 189 12.28 17.35 52.32
N GLU A 190 11.43 16.62 53.05
CA GLU A 190 10.93 15.32 52.63
C GLU A 190 10.07 15.42 51.35
N ARG A 191 9.21 16.44 51.24
CA ARG A 191 8.38 16.71 50.05
C ARG A 191 9.24 17.01 48.81
N ILE A 192 10.23 17.89 48.94
CA ILE A 192 11.19 18.21 47.85
C ILE A 192 12.00 16.99 47.45
N SER A 193 12.47 16.20 48.42
CA SER A 193 13.23 14.97 48.17
C SER A 193 12.42 13.98 47.33
N LYS A 194 11.14 13.77 47.68
CA LYS A 194 10.23 12.89 46.91
C LYS A 194 9.90 13.47 45.53
N LEU A 195 9.76 14.78 45.36
CA LEU A 195 9.58 15.39 44.03
C LEU A 195 10.84 15.26 43.14
N ARG A 196 12.04 15.40 43.72
CA ARG A 196 13.30 15.10 43.01
C ARG A 196 13.37 13.63 42.61
N GLN A 197 12.91 12.73 43.47
CA GLN A 197 12.80 11.30 43.14
C GLN A 197 11.84 11.07 41.96
N ALA A 198 10.67 11.71 41.95
CA ALA A 198 9.73 11.64 40.84
C ALA A 198 10.34 12.19 39.53
N SER A 199 11.04 13.32 39.57
CA SER A 199 11.74 13.88 38.41
C SER A 199 12.83 12.95 37.87
N ARG A 200 13.62 12.32 38.76
CA ARG A 200 14.58 11.28 38.36
C ARG A 200 13.89 10.10 37.68
N LEU A 201 12.75 9.64 38.21
CA LEU A 201 11.96 8.56 37.61
C LEU A 201 11.38 8.94 36.24
N ILE A 202 11.02 10.21 36.02
CA ILE A 202 10.61 10.70 34.70
C ILE A 202 11.79 10.66 33.73
N ASN A 203 12.97 11.10 34.15
CA ASN A 203 14.16 11.06 33.29
C ASN A 203 14.61 9.63 33.00
N THR A 204 14.57 8.72 33.98
CA THR A 204 14.85 7.30 33.71
C THR A 204 13.78 6.68 32.81
N GLY A 205 12.51 7.06 32.99
CA GLY A 205 11.42 6.70 32.09
C GLY A 205 11.69 7.15 30.66
N TRP A 206 12.21 8.36 30.46
CA TRP A 206 12.57 8.89 29.15
C TRP A 206 13.72 8.12 28.51
N ASN A 207 14.74 7.77 29.29
CA ASN A 207 15.85 6.95 28.79
C ASN A 207 15.38 5.55 28.37
N TYR A 208 14.51 4.91 29.16
CA TYR A 208 13.90 3.63 28.78
C TYR A 208 13.03 3.76 27.54
N TYR A 209 12.28 4.86 27.41
CA TYR A 209 11.48 5.14 26.22
C TYR A 209 12.34 5.26 24.97
N MET A 210 13.44 6.02 25.03
CA MET A 210 14.40 6.15 23.93
C MET A 210 15.09 4.83 23.60
N ALA A 211 15.28 3.95 24.61
CA ALA A 211 15.78 2.60 24.41
C ALA A 211 14.70 1.61 23.91
N THR A 212 13.47 2.07 23.62
CA THR A 212 12.31 1.26 23.23
C THR A 212 11.86 0.22 24.27
N GLU A 213 12.30 0.37 25.52
CA GLU A 213 11.87 -0.45 26.65
C GLU A 213 10.57 0.09 27.25
N TYR A 214 9.51 0.15 26.44
CA TYR A 214 8.25 0.82 26.76
C TYR A 214 7.60 0.35 28.06
N SER A 215 7.71 -0.94 28.40
CA SER A 215 7.16 -1.49 29.64
C SER A 215 7.85 -0.91 30.88
N LYS A 216 9.17 -0.79 30.86
CA LYS A 216 9.96 -0.17 31.94
C LYS A 216 9.76 1.34 31.97
N ALA A 217 9.68 1.99 30.81
CA ALA A 217 9.36 3.41 30.73
C ALA A 217 8.01 3.72 31.39
N LEU A 218 6.97 2.96 31.02
CA LEU A 218 5.62 3.07 31.59
C LEU A 218 5.62 2.82 33.11
N GLN A 219 6.38 1.82 33.58
CA GLN A 219 6.49 1.56 35.01
C GLN A 219 7.15 2.73 35.76
N SER A 220 8.24 3.28 35.22
CA SER A 220 8.92 4.44 35.80
C SER A 220 8.02 5.67 35.87
N TYR A 221 7.28 5.96 34.79
CA TYR A 221 6.33 7.07 34.78
C TYR A 221 5.14 6.85 35.73
N LYS A 222 4.61 5.63 35.84
CA LYS A 222 3.55 5.31 36.81
C LYS A 222 4.02 5.46 38.25
N ASN A 223 5.26 5.05 38.54
CA ASN A 223 5.86 5.24 39.85
C ASN A 223 6.05 6.73 40.17
N ALA A 224 6.52 7.52 39.19
CA ALA A 224 6.62 8.98 39.34
C ALA A 224 5.24 9.62 39.58
N LEU A 225 4.23 9.22 38.81
CA LEU A 225 2.86 9.69 38.94
C LEU A 225 2.29 9.39 40.33
N TRP A 226 2.52 8.18 40.84
CA TRP A 226 2.06 7.79 42.18
C TRP A 226 2.68 8.65 43.28
N ILE A 227 3.97 8.96 43.18
CA ILE A 227 4.65 9.86 44.13
C ILE A 227 4.05 11.25 44.05
N GLN A 228 3.87 11.79 42.84
CA GLN A 228 3.28 13.12 42.63
C GLN A 228 1.84 13.21 43.16
N MET A 229 1.00 12.21 42.90
CA MET A 229 -0.38 12.17 43.38
C MET A 229 -0.48 12.11 44.91
N LYS A 230 0.50 11.51 45.59
CA LYS A 230 0.57 11.54 47.07
C LYS A 230 1.02 12.89 47.64
N ILE A 231 1.69 13.71 46.84
CA ILE A 231 2.29 14.97 47.26
C ILE A 231 1.38 16.16 46.94
N PHE A 232 0.68 16.12 45.81
CA PHE A 232 -0.19 17.19 45.37
C PHE A 232 -1.63 16.92 45.80
N SER A 233 -2.18 17.80 46.64
CA SER A 233 -3.59 17.77 47.07
C SER A 233 -4.53 18.49 46.09
N GLN A 234 -3.97 19.28 45.16
CA GLN A 234 -4.68 20.03 44.12
C GLN A 234 -4.06 19.74 42.73
N PRO A 235 -4.78 19.99 41.62
CA PRO A 235 -4.25 19.84 40.26
C PRO A 235 -2.93 20.62 40.09
N HIS A 236 -1.91 19.98 39.52
CA HIS A 236 -0.56 20.55 39.37
C HIS A 236 0.03 20.21 38.01
N SER A 237 0.79 21.14 37.41
CA SER A 237 1.37 21.01 36.06
C SER A 237 2.34 19.82 35.90
N ASP A 238 3.03 19.44 36.97
CA ASP A 238 3.89 18.25 36.98
C ASP A 238 3.10 16.95 36.73
N LEU A 239 1.85 16.87 37.20
CA LEU A 239 0.97 15.73 36.91
C LEU A 239 0.61 15.69 35.43
N THR A 240 0.32 16.85 34.82
CA THR A 240 0.08 16.97 33.38
C THR A 240 1.25 16.41 32.59
N THR A 241 2.49 16.79 32.95
CA THR A 241 3.70 16.34 32.25
C THR A 241 3.85 14.83 32.32
N THR A 242 3.63 14.22 33.48
CA THR A 242 3.72 12.76 33.65
C THR A 242 2.61 12.03 32.90
N TYR A 243 1.36 12.52 32.94
CA TYR A 243 0.26 11.97 32.14
C TYR A 243 0.52 12.08 30.64
N ASN A 244 1.11 13.19 30.18
CA ASN A 244 1.49 13.39 28.78
C ASN A 244 2.56 12.36 28.34
N ARG A 245 3.57 12.09 29.17
CA ARG A 245 4.58 11.05 28.91
C ARG A 245 3.99 9.65 28.90
N ILE A 246 3.06 9.35 29.82
CA ILE A 246 2.33 8.06 29.84
C ILE A 246 1.48 7.89 28.59
N GLY A 247 0.79 8.97 28.17
CA GLY A 247 0.01 9.00 26.93
C GLY A 247 0.88 8.66 25.71
N LEU A 248 2.07 9.26 25.61
CA LEU A 248 3.03 9.00 24.53
C LEU A 248 3.48 7.53 24.49
N VAL A 249 3.79 6.94 25.65
CA VAL A 249 4.16 5.51 25.71
C VAL A 249 3.00 4.63 25.27
N TYR A 250 1.77 4.94 25.68
CA TYR A 250 0.60 4.17 25.25
C TYR A 250 0.30 4.33 23.77
N HIS A 251 0.50 5.52 23.21
CA HIS A 251 0.39 5.81 21.78
C HIS A 251 1.34 4.93 20.98
N ASP A 252 2.64 4.93 21.33
CA ASP A 252 3.66 4.17 20.61
C ASP A 252 3.56 2.66 20.81
N LEU A 253 2.85 2.21 21.86
CA LEU A 253 2.48 0.81 22.03
C LEU A 253 1.24 0.42 21.20
N GLY A 254 0.61 1.36 20.49
CA GLY A 254 -0.64 1.17 19.75
C GLY A 254 -1.88 1.04 20.64
N ASN A 255 -1.81 1.43 21.92
CA ASN A 255 -2.95 1.43 22.84
C ASN A 255 -3.62 2.81 22.89
N TYR A 256 -4.25 3.17 21.77
CA TYR A 256 -4.85 4.49 21.58
C TYR A 256 -5.92 4.87 22.64
N PRO A 257 -6.80 3.97 23.12
CA PRO A 257 -7.76 4.32 24.17
C PRO A 257 -7.10 4.78 25.48
N LYS A 258 -6.02 4.11 25.91
CA LYS A 258 -5.29 4.51 27.12
C LYS A 258 -4.44 5.77 26.91
N ALA A 259 -3.96 5.97 25.68
CA ALA A 259 -3.29 7.20 25.31
C ALA A 259 -4.25 8.40 25.43
N LEU A 260 -5.44 8.31 24.82
CA LEU A 260 -6.50 9.31 24.95
C LEU A 260 -6.92 9.55 26.39
N GLU A 261 -7.12 8.49 27.20
CA GLU A 261 -7.44 8.63 28.63
C GLU A 261 -6.38 9.47 29.36
N SER A 262 -5.10 9.19 29.09
CA SER A 262 -3.98 9.89 29.71
C SER A 262 -3.88 11.34 29.25
N TYR A 263 -4.05 11.61 27.95
CA TYR A 263 -4.03 12.97 27.41
C TYR A 263 -5.25 13.79 27.84
N HIS A 264 -6.45 13.20 27.93
CA HIS A 264 -7.63 13.88 28.45
C HIS A 264 -7.49 14.22 29.94
N LYS A 265 -6.89 13.33 30.75
CA LYS A 265 -6.54 13.65 32.15
C LYS A 265 -5.53 14.77 32.24
N ALA A 266 -4.51 14.77 31.38
CA ALA A 266 -3.55 15.87 31.28
C ALA A 266 -4.26 17.18 30.92
N LEU A 267 -5.15 17.17 29.92
CA LEU A 267 -5.93 18.33 29.48
C LEU A 267 -6.82 18.88 30.60
N GLU A 268 -7.54 18.00 31.31
CA GLU A 268 -8.43 18.37 32.41
C GLU A 268 -7.68 19.07 33.55
N ILE A 269 -6.53 18.53 33.94
CA ILE A 269 -5.65 19.14 34.94
C ILE A 269 -5.13 20.49 34.43
N GLN A 270 -4.68 20.55 33.18
CA GLN A 270 -4.07 21.75 32.62
C GLN A 270 -5.05 22.92 32.54
N ILE A 271 -6.30 22.68 32.14
CA ILE A 271 -7.37 23.69 32.06
C ILE A 271 -7.75 24.21 33.47
N LYS A 272 -7.61 23.40 34.51
CA LYS A 272 -7.86 23.83 35.91
C LYS A 272 -6.72 24.68 36.48
N VAL A 273 -5.50 24.52 35.97
CA VAL A 273 -4.29 25.19 36.49
C VAL A 273 -3.93 26.45 35.71
N LEU A 274 -4.23 26.49 34.40
CA LEU A 274 -3.82 27.58 33.50
C LEU A 274 -5.01 28.20 32.76
N PRO A 275 -4.92 29.47 32.34
CA PRO A 275 -5.91 30.08 31.46
C PRO A 275 -6.09 29.29 30.16
N LEU A 276 -7.31 29.26 29.62
CA LEU A 276 -7.66 28.53 28.39
C LEU A 276 -6.84 28.95 27.16
N SER A 277 -6.28 30.17 27.16
CA SER A 277 -5.41 30.68 26.11
C SER A 277 -3.95 30.24 26.23
N HIS A 278 -3.57 29.48 27.26
CA HIS A 278 -2.17 29.14 27.49
C HIS A 278 -1.64 28.13 26.44
N PRO A 279 -0.48 28.38 25.78
CA PRO A 279 0.06 27.52 24.71
C PRO A 279 0.24 26.03 25.06
N SER A 280 0.53 25.72 26.32
CA SER A 280 0.63 24.32 26.81
C SER A 280 -0.68 23.52 26.75
N ILE A 281 -1.84 24.17 26.58
CA ILE A 281 -3.11 23.49 26.31
C ILE A 281 -3.15 23.06 24.83
N ALA A 282 -2.63 23.89 23.93
CA ALA A 282 -2.54 23.57 22.50
C ALA A 282 -1.65 22.36 22.23
N THR A 283 -0.56 22.19 22.98
CA THR A 283 0.31 21.01 22.83
C THR A 283 -0.41 19.69 23.18
N ILE A 284 -1.30 19.70 24.18
CA ILE A 284 -2.12 18.53 24.53
C ILE A 284 -3.18 18.26 23.44
N TYR A 285 -3.83 19.30 22.92
CA TYR A 285 -4.74 19.16 21.77
C TYR A 285 -4.03 18.58 20.55
N ASN A 286 -2.79 18.99 20.26
CA ASN A 286 -1.98 18.37 19.21
C ASN A 286 -1.71 16.88 19.47
N SER A 287 -1.36 16.49 20.71
CA SER A 287 -1.17 15.07 21.06
C SER A 287 -2.46 14.24 20.93
N ILE A 288 -3.60 14.80 21.31
CA ILE A 288 -4.91 14.15 21.12
C ILE A 288 -5.25 14.03 19.63
N GLY A 289 -4.97 15.08 18.84
CA GLY A 289 -5.15 15.08 17.40
C GLY A 289 -4.33 14.00 16.70
N LEU A 290 -3.07 13.78 17.13
CA LEU A 290 -2.20 12.72 16.62
C LEU A 290 -2.81 11.33 16.87
N VAL A 291 -3.29 11.07 18.09
CA VAL A 291 -3.93 9.79 18.42
C VAL A 291 -5.18 9.55 17.57
N TYR A 292 -6.02 10.58 17.39
CA TYR A 292 -7.20 10.45 16.52
C TYR A 292 -6.82 10.23 15.05
N SER A 293 -5.72 10.82 14.58
CA SER A 293 -5.19 10.60 13.22
C SER A 293 -4.82 9.14 13.02
N ASP A 294 -4.05 8.57 13.95
CA ASP A 294 -3.61 7.17 13.93
C ASP A 294 -4.77 6.17 14.12
N MET A 295 -5.84 6.59 14.79
CA MET A 295 -7.10 5.83 14.88
C MET A 295 -7.97 5.92 13.62
N GLY A 296 -7.57 6.75 12.63
CA GLY A 296 -8.34 7.02 11.41
C GLY A 296 -9.57 7.92 11.62
N GLU A 297 -9.70 8.56 12.80
CA GLU A 297 -10.79 9.49 13.11
C GLU A 297 -10.44 10.91 12.65
N HIS A 298 -10.28 11.05 11.33
CA HIS A 298 -9.72 12.23 10.69
C HIS A 298 -10.44 13.56 11.01
N SER A 299 -11.76 13.56 11.18
CA SER A 299 -12.52 14.77 11.53
C SER A 299 -12.23 15.25 12.95
N ARG A 300 -12.14 14.33 13.91
CA ARG A 300 -11.77 14.63 15.30
C ARG A 300 -10.32 15.06 15.40
N ALA A 301 -9.43 14.44 14.63
CA ALA A 301 -8.04 14.86 14.54
C ALA A 301 -7.94 16.34 14.09
N LEU A 302 -8.64 16.68 13.00
CA LEU A 302 -8.67 18.04 12.46
C LEU A 302 -9.24 19.04 13.48
N GLU A 303 -10.36 18.73 14.14
CA GLU A 303 -10.96 19.60 15.15
C GLU A 303 -9.98 19.91 16.31
N ASN A 304 -9.22 18.91 16.77
CA ASN A 304 -8.24 19.12 17.83
C ASN A 304 -7.03 19.94 17.34
N TYR A 305 -6.55 19.72 16.12
CA TYR A 305 -5.49 20.56 15.53
C TYR A 305 -5.95 22.00 15.29
N GLU A 306 -7.19 22.22 14.87
CA GLU A 306 -7.77 23.55 14.69
C GLU A 306 -7.88 24.29 16.04
N LYS A 307 -8.31 23.60 17.11
CA LYS A 307 -8.30 24.17 18.47
C LYS A 307 -6.89 24.53 18.94
N ALA A 308 -5.91 23.67 18.67
CA ALA A 308 -4.52 23.95 19.00
C ALA A 308 -4.01 25.19 18.24
N LEU A 309 -4.30 25.27 16.93
CA LEU A 309 -3.92 26.38 16.07
C LEU A 309 -4.58 27.69 16.52
N GLU A 310 -5.87 27.69 16.85
CA GLU A 310 -6.60 28.88 17.31
C GLU A 310 -5.98 29.47 18.60
N ILE A 311 -5.62 28.61 19.55
CA ILE A 311 -4.95 29.05 20.79
C ILE A 311 -3.58 29.65 20.46
N GLN A 312 -2.80 28.97 19.61
CA GLN A 312 -1.45 29.40 19.26
C GLN A 312 -1.44 30.71 18.46
N GLU A 313 -2.30 30.88 17.46
CA GLU A 313 -2.37 32.10 16.65
C GLU A 313 -2.79 33.34 17.45
N LYS A 314 -3.61 33.16 18.49
CA LYS A 314 -4.03 34.25 19.38
C LYS A 314 -2.98 34.66 20.42
N THR A 315 -2.06 33.76 20.76
CA THR A 315 -1.16 33.94 21.91
C THR A 315 0.32 33.97 21.58
N LEU A 316 0.72 33.41 20.43
CA LEU A 316 2.10 33.30 20.00
C LEU A 316 2.36 34.20 18.78
N PRO A 317 3.60 34.71 18.61
CA PRO A 317 4.00 35.37 17.37
C PRO A 317 3.83 34.46 16.15
N THR A 318 3.57 35.04 14.97
CA THR A 318 3.39 34.28 13.71
C THR A 318 4.63 33.48 13.29
N SER A 319 5.79 33.78 13.85
CA SER A 319 7.05 33.04 13.66
C SER A 319 7.33 31.99 14.76
N HIS A 320 6.39 31.67 15.64
CA HIS A 320 6.65 30.70 16.71
C HIS A 320 6.71 29.26 16.18
N LEU A 321 7.70 28.47 16.62
CA LEU A 321 7.93 27.09 16.13
C LEU A 321 6.79 26.12 16.47
N ASP A 322 6.02 26.38 17.54
CA ASP A 322 4.83 25.59 17.86
C ASP A 322 3.77 25.64 16.75
N LEU A 323 3.64 26.77 16.04
CA LEU A 323 2.75 26.89 14.87
C LEU A 323 3.25 26.00 13.73
N ALA A 324 4.56 25.97 13.49
CA ALA A 324 5.15 25.09 12.48
C ALA A 324 4.88 23.61 12.77
N THR A 325 4.97 23.21 14.04
CA THR A 325 4.65 21.83 14.47
C THR A 325 3.18 21.49 14.21
N THR A 326 2.26 22.39 14.58
CA THR A 326 0.82 22.19 14.32
C THR A 326 0.51 22.12 12.82
N TYR A 327 1.09 23.01 12.01
CA TYR A 327 0.97 22.94 10.54
C TYR A 327 1.54 21.65 9.96
N GLY A 328 2.68 21.16 10.47
CA GLY A 328 3.24 19.86 10.08
C GLY A 328 2.30 18.69 10.38
N ASN A 329 1.67 18.68 11.55
CA ASN A 329 0.69 17.65 11.93
C ASN A 329 -0.58 17.70 11.07
N ILE A 330 -1.09 18.90 10.77
CA ILE A 330 -2.20 19.11 9.83
C ILE A 330 -1.81 18.63 8.42
N GLY A 331 -0.57 18.91 7.99
CA GLY A 331 -0.01 18.41 6.74
C GLY A 331 -0.01 16.88 6.68
N SER A 332 0.42 16.21 7.76
CA SER A 332 0.38 14.74 7.88
C SER A 332 -1.04 14.20 7.80
N LEU A 333 -1.99 14.83 8.49
CA LEU A 333 -3.39 14.44 8.46
C LEU A 333 -3.98 14.56 7.05
N TYR A 334 -3.70 15.66 6.32
CA TYR A 334 -4.12 15.79 4.93
C TYR A 334 -3.45 14.77 4.00
N SER A 335 -2.21 14.38 4.29
CA SER A 335 -1.53 13.29 3.59
C SER A 335 -2.25 11.96 3.82
N ASP A 336 -2.64 11.65 5.06
CA ASP A 336 -3.38 10.44 5.41
C ASP A 336 -4.78 10.40 4.76
N MET A 337 -5.40 11.57 4.59
CA MET A 337 -6.63 11.75 3.81
C MET A 337 -6.42 11.72 2.28
N GLY A 338 -5.19 11.53 1.80
CA GLY A 338 -4.86 11.52 0.36
C GLY A 338 -4.94 12.88 -0.33
N GLN A 339 -5.08 13.99 0.41
CA GLN A 339 -5.13 15.35 -0.13
C GLN A 339 -3.71 15.95 -0.22
N TYR A 340 -2.84 15.33 -1.03
CA TYR A 340 -1.40 15.61 -1.05
C TYR A 340 -1.05 17.08 -1.37
N SER A 341 -1.84 17.76 -2.22
CA SER A 341 -1.60 19.18 -2.53
C SER A 341 -1.84 20.09 -1.33
N ARG A 342 -2.86 19.80 -0.51
CA ARG A 342 -3.10 20.55 0.75
C ARG A 342 -2.04 20.20 1.80
N ALA A 343 -1.66 18.92 1.90
CA ALA A 343 -0.55 18.51 2.76
C ALA A 343 0.72 19.30 2.44
N LEU A 344 1.05 19.45 1.16
CA LEU A 344 2.19 20.23 0.68
C LEU A 344 2.08 21.72 1.03
N GLU A 345 0.88 22.32 0.95
CA GLU A 345 0.65 23.70 1.39
C GLU A 345 1.01 23.89 2.88
N TYR A 346 0.50 23.02 3.75
CA TYR A 346 0.74 23.10 5.19
C TYR A 346 2.20 22.78 5.56
N TYR A 347 2.83 21.80 4.91
CA TYR A 347 4.26 21.56 5.11
C TYR A 347 5.14 22.74 4.65
N ASN A 348 4.76 23.44 3.58
CA ASN A 348 5.46 24.65 3.16
C ASN A 348 5.26 25.81 4.16
N LYS A 349 4.07 25.97 4.75
CA LYS A 349 3.84 26.95 5.83
C LYS A 349 4.72 26.65 7.05
N ALA A 350 4.82 25.39 7.45
CA ALA A 350 5.71 24.96 8.52
C ALA A 350 7.18 25.27 8.20
N LEU A 351 7.63 24.90 6.99
CA LEU A 351 8.99 25.17 6.51
C LEU A 351 9.29 26.67 6.46
N GLU A 352 8.35 27.53 6.05
CA GLU A 352 8.54 28.98 5.97
C GLU A 352 8.81 29.59 7.36
N ILE A 353 8.06 29.16 8.37
CA ILE A 353 8.26 29.59 9.76
C ILE A 353 9.64 29.12 10.25
N GLU A 354 9.94 27.83 10.07
CA GLU A 354 11.21 27.25 10.48
C GLU A 354 12.40 27.94 9.81
N TYR A 355 12.30 28.23 8.51
CA TYR A 355 13.37 28.87 7.74
C TYR A 355 13.66 30.31 8.21
N LYS A 356 12.64 31.05 8.68
CA LYS A 356 12.80 32.41 9.20
C LYS A 356 13.46 32.45 10.58
N VAL A 357 13.29 31.40 11.39
CA VAL A 357 13.63 31.39 12.82
C VAL A 357 14.88 30.59 13.11
N LEU A 358 15.05 29.46 12.42
CA LEU A 358 16.11 28.50 12.69
C LEU A 358 17.35 28.78 11.83
N PRO A 359 18.55 28.44 12.33
CA PRO A 359 19.76 28.46 11.51
C PRO A 359 19.61 27.57 10.26
N PRO A 360 20.27 27.91 9.13
CA PRO A 360 20.13 27.17 7.87
C PRO A 360 20.48 25.67 7.93
N ILE A 361 21.30 25.26 8.91
CA ILE A 361 21.71 23.87 9.13
C ILE A 361 20.95 23.19 10.28
N HIS A 362 19.83 23.75 10.74
CA HIS A 362 19.09 23.15 11.84
C HIS A 362 18.40 21.83 11.40
N PRO A 363 18.51 20.73 12.17
CA PRO A 363 17.95 19.42 11.80
C PRO A 363 16.45 19.41 11.44
N SER A 364 15.64 20.26 12.09
CA SER A 364 14.21 20.41 11.80
C SER A 364 13.92 20.77 10.33
N LEU A 365 14.76 21.60 9.70
CA LEU A 365 14.63 21.93 8.29
C LEU A 365 14.78 20.66 7.42
N GLY A 366 15.68 19.75 7.82
CA GLY A 366 15.83 18.45 7.17
C GLY A 366 14.58 17.57 7.28
N ILE A 367 13.90 17.57 8.43
CA ILE A 367 12.63 16.85 8.63
C ILE A 367 11.54 17.44 7.72
N SER A 368 11.41 18.76 7.65
CA SER A 368 10.44 19.43 6.79
C SER A 368 10.68 19.14 5.30
N TYR A 369 11.93 19.18 4.84
CA TYR A 369 12.28 18.77 3.47
C TYR A 369 11.97 17.30 3.20
N ASN A 370 12.17 16.40 4.18
CA ASN A 370 11.80 14.98 4.06
C ASN A 370 10.28 14.80 3.87
N ASN A 371 9.47 15.52 4.65
CA ASN A 371 8.01 15.44 4.56
C ASN A 371 7.51 15.96 3.20
N ILE A 372 8.03 17.10 2.74
CA ILE A 372 7.72 17.66 1.41
C ILE A 372 8.16 16.70 0.30
N ALA A 373 9.36 16.10 0.42
CA ALA A 373 9.86 15.13 -0.53
C ALA A 373 8.96 13.88 -0.62
N SER A 374 8.46 13.39 0.51
CA SER A 374 7.47 12.30 0.55
C SER A 374 6.19 12.66 -0.21
N MET A 375 5.70 13.89 -0.07
CA MET A 375 4.50 14.36 -0.80
C MET A 375 4.73 14.40 -2.30
N TYR A 376 5.87 14.91 -2.76
CA TYR A 376 6.23 14.86 -4.18
C TYR A 376 6.34 13.41 -4.69
N ASN A 377 6.82 12.47 -3.88
CA ASN A 377 6.84 11.06 -4.26
C ASN A 377 5.42 10.48 -4.40
N ASN A 378 4.52 10.81 -3.47
CA ASN A 378 3.12 10.37 -3.53
C ASN A 378 2.36 10.97 -4.74
N LEU A 379 2.76 12.16 -5.20
CA LEU A 379 2.27 12.78 -6.43
C LEU A 379 2.91 12.21 -7.71
N GLY A 380 3.92 11.34 -7.60
CA GLY A 380 4.67 10.78 -8.73
C GLY A 380 5.79 11.68 -9.27
N GLU A 381 6.06 12.83 -8.64
CA GLU A 381 7.11 13.77 -9.03
C GLU A 381 8.48 13.35 -8.45
N HIS A 382 8.96 12.16 -8.83
CA HIS A 382 10.18 11.56 -8.27
C HIS A 382 11.45 12.46 -8.35
N PRO A 383 11.71 13.24 -9.42
CA PRO A 383 12.88 14.13 -9.46
C PRO A 383 12.85 15.23 -8.39
N ARG A 384 11.70 15.88 -8.19
CA ARG A 384 11.50 16.90 -7.15
C ARG A 384 11.57 16.29 -5.75
N SER A 385 11.06 15.08 -5.59
CA SER A 385 11.22 14.33 -4.35
C SER A 385 12.71 14.10 -4.03
N LEU A 386 13.49 13.58 -4.98
CA LEU A 386 14.93 13.36 -4.80
C LEU A 386 15.71 14.65 -4.54
N GLU A 387 15.33 15.78 -5.16
CA GLU A 387 15.96 17.08 -4.89
C GLU A 387 15.75 17.52 -3.43
N ASN A 388 14.52 17.41 -2.92
CA ASN A 388 14.21 17.78 -1.54
C ASN A 388 14.86 16.80 -0.54
N TYR A 389 14.90 15.51 -0.83
CA TYR A 389 15.65 14.55 0.00
C TYR A 389 17.15 14.83 0.02
N LYS A 390 17.74 15.30 -1.09
CA LYS A 390 19.15 15.73 -1.11
C LYS A 390 19.38 16.96 -0.24
N LYS A 391 18.47 17.93 -0.25
CA LYS A 391 18.54 19.10 0.66
C LYS A 391 18.44 18.67 2.11
N ALA A 392 17.52 17.76 2.43
CA ALA A 392 17.41 17.19 3.77
C ALA A 392 18.70 16.49 4.21
N LEU A 393 19.27 15.66 3.33
CA LEU A 393 20.50 14.94 3.60
C LEU A 393 21.70 15.88 3.81
N ASP A 394 21.87 16.92 2.97
CA ASP A 394 22.95 17.91 3.12
C ASP A 394 22.87 18.67 4.45
N ILE A 395 21.67 19.05 4.89
CA ILE A 395 21.46 19.65 6.21
C ILE A 395 21.82 18.66 7.32
N GLN A 396 21.30 17.44 7.26
CA GLN A 396 21.50 16.43 8.30
C GLN A 396 22.96 15.97 8.40
N GLU A 397 23.67 15.79 7.30
CA GLU A 397 25.09 15.40 7.29
C GLU A 397 26.00 16.48 7.89
N LYS A 398 25.62 17.76 7.76
CA LYS A 398 26.35 18.89 8.39
C LYS A 398 25.99 19.08 9.86
N ALA A 399 24.76 18.76 10.24
CA ALA A 399 24.21 19.08 11.56
C ALA A 399 24.30 17.93 12.57
N LEU A 400 24.37 16.68 12.10
CA LEU A 400 24.24 15.48 12.91
C LEU A 400 25.45 14.54 12.75
N PRO A 401 25.78 13.71 13.75
CA PRO A 401 26.80 12.67 13.60
C PRO A 401 26.45 11.69 12.46
N ALA A 402 27.47 11.11 11.82
CA ALA A 402 27.28 10.16 10.72
C ALA A 402 26.48 8.89 11.10
N SER A 403 26.41 8.55 12.38
CA SER A 403 25.59 7.45 12.90
C SER A 403 24.17 7.88 13.30
N HIS A 404 23.75 9.13 13.07
CA HIS A 404 22.44 9.58 13.56
C HIS A 404 21.27 8.86 12.84
N PRO A 405 20.25 8.35 13.57
CA PRO A 405 19.12 7.63 12.98
C PRO A 405 18.36 8.41 11.90
N ASP A 406 18.30 9.74 11.99
CA ASP A 406 17.63 10.58 10.98
C ASP A 406 18.23 10.44 9.58
N LEU A 407 19.56 10.29 9.48
CA LEU A 407 20.23 10.00 8.21
C LEU A 407 19.73 8.68 7.62
N ALA A 408 19.59 7.64 8.46
CA ALA A 408 19.08 6.34 8.02
C ALA A 408 17.62 6.41 7.53
N THR A 409 16.79 7.23 8.17
CA THR A 409 15.41 7.49 7.73
C THR A 409 15.39 8.16 6.36
N THR A 410 16.22 9.19 6.16
CA THR A 410 16.35 9.88 4.87
C THR A 410 16.85 8.93 3.77
N TYR A 411 17.87 8.11 4.03
CA TYR A 411 18.33 7.09 3.09
C TYR A 411 17.25 6.06 2.76
N SER A 412 16.48 5.60 3.75
CA SER A 412 15.36 4.66 3.53
C SER A 412 14.26 5.28 2.67
N ASN A 413 13.92 6.55 2.90
CA ASN A 413 12.96 7.29 2.09
C ASN A 413 13.44 7.49 0.64
N ILE A 414 14.72 7.84 0.44
CA ILE A 414 15.34 7.88 -0.89
C ILE A 414 15.26 6.50 -1.57
N GLY A 415 15.51 5.42 -0.81
CA GLY A 415 15.34 4.04 -1.28
C GLY A 415 13.91 3.75 -1.76
N SER A 416 12.91 4.23 -1.03
CA SER A 416 11.49 4.13 -1.42
C SER A 416 11.18 4.90 -2.73
N VAL A 417 11.76 6.08 -2.92
CA VAL A 417 11.63 6.85 -4.17
C VAL A 417 12.27 6.12 -5.34
N TYR A 418 13.50 5.62 -5.19
CA TYR A 418 14.15 4.84 -6.24
C TYR A 418 13.37 3.55 -6.56
N SER A 419 12.80 2.90 -5.54
CA SER A 419 11.92 1.73 -5.75
C SER A 419 10.66 2.09 -6.54
N SER A 420 10.07 3.26 -6.28
CA SER A 420 8.88 3.76 -6.98
C SER A 420 9.18 4.23 -8.39
N ALA A 421 10.38 4.75 -8.63
CA ALA A 421 10.90 5.10 -9.96
C ALA A 421 11.44 3.89 -10.76
N GLY A 422 11.34 2.66 -10.23
CA GLY A 422 11.81 1.43 -10.88
C GLY A 422 13.33 1.19 -10.84
N GLN A 423 14.10 1.99 -10.11
CA GLN A 423 15.56 1.87 -9.96
C GLN A 423 15.94 0.98 -8.76
N TYR A 424 15.62 -0.31 -8.86
CA TYR A 424 15.68 -1.23 -7.71
C TYR A 424 17.06 -1.44 -7.09
N LEU A 425 18.13 -1.46 -7.89
CA LEU A 425 19.50 -1.63 -7.36
C LEU A 425 19.92 -0.43 -6.48
N ARG A 426 19.65 0.79 -6.95
CA ARG A 426 19.86 2.02 -6.15
C ARG A 426 18.98 2.03 -4.91
N ALA A 427 17.76 1.51 -4.99
CA ALA A 427 16.91 1.37 -3.81
C ALA A 427 17.57 0.46 -2.75
N LEU A 428 18.07 -0.71 -3.15
CA LEU A 428 18.78 -1.62 -2.24
C LEU A 428 20.04 -0.99 -1.64
N GLU A 429 20.84 -0.28 -2.45
CA GLU A 429 22.02 0.45 -1.94
C GLU A 429 21.66 1.43 -0.83
N ASN A 430 20.59 2.21 -1.01
CA ASN A 430 20.17 3.20 -0.01
C ASN A 430 19.57 2.53 1.25
N TYR A 431 18.78 1.46 1.10
CA TYR A 431 18.30 0.70 2.27
C TYR A 431 19.44 0.01 3.03
N ASN A 432 20.46 -0.50 2.34
CA ASN A 432 21.63 -1.08 2.97
C ASN A 432 22.47 -0.03 3.71
N LYS A 433 22.63 1.18 3.16
CA LYS A 433 23.24 2.31 3.87
C LYS A 433 22.46 2.68 5.13
N ALA A 434 21.13 2.72 5.04
CA ALA A 434 20.28 2.96 6.20
C ALA A 434 20.47 1.88 7.29
N LEU A 435 20.51 0.61 6.91
CA LEU A 435 20.81 -0.50 7.83
C LEU A 435 22.20 -0.36 8.47
N GLU A 436 23.22 0.02 7.71
CA GLU A 436 24.58 0.20 8.24
C GLU A 436 24.63 1.28 9.33
N ILE A 437 23.98 2.42 9.08
CA ILE A 437 23.85 3.51 10.07
C ILE A 437 23.08 3.02 11.29
N GLN A 438 21.95 2.34 11.09
CA GLN A 438 21.12 1.82 12.17
C GLN A 438 21.86 0.78 13.03
N HIS A 439 22.65 -0.12 12.44
CA HIS A 439 23.44 -1.11 13.19
C HIS A 439 24.54 -0.46 14.03
N LYS A 440 25.09 0.68 13.60
CA LYS A 440 26.08 1.45 14.37
C LYS A 440 25.45 2.24 15.52
N ALA A 441 24.18 2.61 15.39
CA ALA A 441 23.53 3.59 16.27
C ALA A 441 22.47 3.02 17.21
N LEU A 442 21.86 1.88 16.85
CA LEU A 442 20.69 1.32 17.50
C LEU A 442 20.91 -0.16 17.84
N PRO A 443 20.24 -0.68 18.88
CA PRO A 443 20.20 -2.12 19.17
C PRO A 443 19.70 -2.93 17.96
N SER A 444 20.19 -4.15 17.80
CA SER A 444 19.85 -5.02 16.66
C SER A 444 18.35 -5.38 16.56
N ASN A 445 17.62 -5.28 17.67
CA ASN A 445 16.18 -5.50 17.75
C ASN A 445 15.35 -4.21 17.65
N HIS A 446 15.95 -3.06 17.36
CA HIS A 446 15.22 -1.80 17.26
C HIS A 446 14.18 -1.82 16.11
N PRO A 447 12.94 -1.32 16.30
CA PRO A 447 11.90 -1.33 15.26
C PRO A 447 12.31 -0.73 13.92
N SER A 448 13.15 0.31 13.90
CA SER A 448 13.69 0.92 12.67
C SER A 448 14.52 -0.03 11.80
N VAL A 449 15.24 -0.99 12.40
CA VAL A 449 15.95 -2.05 11.66
C VAL A 449 14.94 -2.96 10.97
N GLY A 450 13.83 -3.26 11.64
CA GLY A 450 12.70 -3.99 11.07
C GLY A 450 12.05 -3.23 9.90
N ALA A 451 11.91 -1.91 10.01
CA ALA A 451 11.37 -1.08 8.93
C ALA A 451 12.26 -1.10 7.67
N SER A 452 13.58 -1.03 7.84
CA SER A 452 14.55 -1.14 6.74
C SER A 452 14.50 -2.52 6.06
N HIS A 453 14.47 -3.61 6.83
CA HIS A 453 14.27 -4.96 6.28
C HIS A 453 12.95 -5.10 5.52
N ASN A 454 11.88 -4.47 6.01
CA ASN A 454 10.60 -4.42 5.30
C ASN A 454 10.70 -3.64 3.97
N GLY A 455 11.47 -2.55 3.93
CA GLY A 455 11.79 -1.82 2.69
C GLY A 455 12.57 -2.67 1.68
N ILE A 456 13.59 -3.40 2.14
CA ILE A 456 14.37 -4.33 1.31
C ILE A 456 13.48 -5.46 0.77
N GLY A 457 12.63 -6.02 1.62
CA GLY A 457 11.66 -7.04 1.21
C GLY A 457 10.73 -6.54 0.10
N LEU A 458 10.29 -5.27 0.18
CA LEU A 458 9.46 -4.65 -0.86
C LEU A 458 10.20 -4.52 -2.19
N VAL A 459 11.47 -4.12 -2.16
CA VAL A 459 12.29 -4.02 -3.37
C VAL A 459 12.49 -5.40 -4.00
N HIS A 460 12.85 -6.42 -3.20
CA HIS A 460 12.98 -7.79 -3.71
C HIS A 460 11.66 -8.32 -4.29
N SER A 461 10.52 -8.03 -3.66
CA SER A 461 9.19 -8.37 -4.19
C SER A 461 8.92 -7.71 -5.55
N ARG A 462 9.28 -6.42 -5.71
CA ARG A 462 9.16 -5.71 -7.00
C ARG A 462 10.14 -6.20 -8.07
N MET A 463 11.27 -6.76 -7.67
CA MET A 463 12.23 -7.41 -8.58
C MET A 463 11.83 -8.85 -8.96
N GLY A 464 10.76 -9.40 -8.36
CA GLY A 464 10.36 -10.80 -8.56
C GLY A 464 11.19 -11.82 -7.77
N ASN A 465 12.06 -11.38 -6.86
CA ASN A 465 12.87 -12.24 -5.98
C ASN A 465 12.07 -12.59 -4.72
N TYR A 466 11.00 -13.37 -4.87
CA TYR A 466 10.02 -13.59 -3.79
C TYR A 466 10.59 -14.31 -2.56
N SER A 467 11.54 -15.23 -2.73
CA SER A 467 12.20 -15.91 -1.60
C SER A 467 12.99 -14.94 -0.73
N ALA A 468 13.84 -14.09 -1.33
CA ALA A 468 14.61 -13.07 -0.62
C ALA A 468 13.70 -12.00 0.01
N ALA A 469 12.57 -11.69 -0.64
CA ALA A 469 11.55 -10.81 -0.08
C ALA A 469 10.96 -11.40 1.21
N LEU A 470 10.55 -12.67 1.17
CA LEU A 470 10.00 -13.38 2.32
C LEU A 470 11.00 -13.46 3.48
N GLU A 471 12.27 -13.79 3.21
CA GLU A 471 13.33 -13.82 4.22
C GLU A 471 13.51 -12.46 4.91
N SER A 472 13.50 -11.37 4.13
CA SER A 472 13.61 -10.01 4.66
C SER A 472 12.41 -9.63 5.52
N TYR A 473 11.20 -9.99 5.08
CA TYR A 473 9.98 -9.75 5.86
C TYR A 473 9.92 -10.60 7.14
N GLU A 474 10.42 -11.84 7.11
CA GLU A 474 10.51 -12.70 8.29
C GLU A 474 11.51 -12.16 9.32
N LYS A 475 12.66 -11.63 8.87
CA LYS A 475 13.60 -10.89 9.73
C LYS A 475 12.92 -9.69 10.38
N ALA A 476 12.20 -8.88 9.61
CA ALA A 476 11.44 -7.75 10.14
C ALA A 476 10.36 -8.18 11.15
N LEU A 477 9.68 -9.31 10.90
CA LEU A 477 8.66 -9.87 11.78
C LEU A 477 9.25 -10.29 13.12
N VAL A 478 10.37 -11.02 13.12
CA VAL A 478 11.04 -11.48 14.35
C VAL A 478 11.50 -10.30 15.21
N ILE A 479 12.05 -9.25 14.58
CA ILE A 479 12.45 -8.02 15.29
C ILE A 479 11.24 -7.38 15.96
N ARG A 480 10.17 -7.15 15.22
CA ARG A 480 8.94 -6.51 15.71
C ARG A 480 8.22 -7.34 16.77
N GLN A 481 8.20 -8.66 16.66
CA GLN A 481 7.57 -9.55 17.66
C GLN A 481 8.29 -9.52 19.01
N LYS A 482 9.60 -9.27 19.03
CA LYS A 482 10.39 -9.19 20.27
C LYS A 482 10.19 -7.87 21.01
N THR A 483 9.90 -6.78 20.29
CA THR A 483 9.86 -5.42 20.85
C THR A 483 8.46 -4.85 21.00
N LEU A 484 7.51 -5.28 20.18
CA LEU A 484 6.16 -4.72 20.11
C LEU A 484 5.10 -5.70 20.65
N PRO A 485 4.00 -5.21 21.23
CA PRO A 485 2.85 -6.04 21.60
C PRO A 485 2.28 -6.81 20.41
N TRP A 486 1.68 -7.98 20.65
CA TRP A 486 1.13 -8.84 19.60
C TRP A 486 0.08 -8.17 18.70
N ASN A 487 -0.64 -7.17 19.23
CA ASN A 487 -1.67 -6.43 18.52
C ASN A 487 -1.15 -5.11 17.89
N HIS A 488 0.16 -4.87 17.85
CA HIS A 488 0.70 -3.62 17.32
C HIS A 488 0.48 -3.47 15.79
N PRO A 489 0.07 -2.30 15.28
CA PRO A 489 -0.16 -2.07 13.84
C PRO A 489 1.02 -2.44 12.92
N ASP A 490 2.27 -2.20 13.34
CA ASP A 490 3.46 -2.60 12.57
C ASP A 490 3.57 -4.11 12.29
N LEU A 491 3.08 -4.96 13.21
CA LEU A 491 3.03 -6.40 12.97
C LEU A 491 2.02 -6.71 11.86
N ALA A 492 0.87 -6.04 11.87
CA ALA A 492 -0.12 -6.14 10.79
C ALA A 492 0.48 -5.74 9.44
N THR A 493 1.27 -4.66 9.39
CA THR A 493 1.96 -4.23 8.16
C THR A 493 2.94 -5.29 7.65
N THR A 494 3.75 -5.90 8.52
CA THR A 494 4.66 -6.99 8.11
C THR A 494 3.90 -8.21 7.63
N TYR A 495 2.88 -8.66 8.35
CA TYR A 495 2.05 -9.79 7.92
C TYR A 495 1.34 -9.53 6.59
N ASN A 496 0.87 -8.30 6.35
CA ASN A 496 0.27 -7.90 5.07
C ASN A 496 1.27 -8.03 3.91
N ASN A 497 2.53 -7.63 4.12
CA ASN A 497 3.57 -7.74 3.09
C ASN A 497 3.96 -9.21 2.83
N ILE A 498 4.05 -10.02 3.89
CA ILE A 498 4.25 -11.48 3.78
C ILE A 498 3.09 -12.10 2.99
N ALA A 499 1.85 -11.73 3.32
CA ALA A 499 0.66 -12.22 2.63
C ALA A 499 0.68 -11.83 1.14
N ALA A 500 1.06 -10.60 0.82
CA ALA A 500 1.18 -10.12 -0.56
C ALA A 500 2.25 -10.89 -1.36
N VAL A 501 3.39 -11.23 -0.75
CA VAL A 501 4.41 -12.06 -1.42
C VAL A 501 3.92 -13.49 -1.61
N ARG A 502 3.32 -14.11 -0.59
CA ARG A 502 2.74 -15.45 -0.70
C ARG A 502 1.66 -15.51 -1.78
N TYR A 503 0.84 -14.47 -1.87
CA TYR A 503 -0.15 -14.30 -2.93
C TYR A 503 0.50 -14.27 -4.32
N LYS A 504 1.55 -13.46 -4.52
CA LYS A 504 2.32 -13.43 -5.78
C LYS A 504 3.08 -14.73 -6.09
N MET A 505 3.30 -15.57 -5.10
CA MET A 505 3.88 -16.92 -5.26
C MET A 505 2.81 -17.98 -5.56
N GLY A 506 1.52 -17.61 -5.64
CA GLY A 506 0.42 -18.55 -5.85
C GLY A 506 0.03 -19.35 -4.60
N GLU A 507 0.58 -19.03 -3.43
CA GLU A 507 0.26 -19.68 -2.16
C GLU A 507 -1.02 -19.08 -1.53
N HIS A 508 -2.13 -19.08 -2.27
CA HIS A 508 -3.36 -18.35 -1.92
C HIS A 508 -3.89 -18.68 -0.51
N SER A 509 -3.89 -19.96 -0.12
CA SER A 509 -4.33 -20.39 1.22
C SER A 509 -3.47 -19.81 2.35
N ARG A 510 -2.14 -19.76 2.19
CA ARG A 510 -1.21 -19.20 3.19
C ARG A 510 -1.26 -17.68 3.21
N ALA A 511 -1.50 -17.05 2.05
CA ALA A 511 -1.76 -15.62 1.97
C ALA A 511 -3.03 -15.24 2.73
N LEU A 512 -4.12 -16.02 2.55
CA LEU A 512 -5.37 -15.81 3.25
C LEU A 512 -5.23 -15.98 4.78
N GLU A 513 -4.47 -16.98 5.24
CA GLU A 513 -4.15 -17.14 6.67
C GLU A 513 -3.43 -15.90 7.22
N SER A 514 -2.40 -15.42 6.53
CA SER A 514 -1.67 -14.21 6.91
C SER A 514 -2.58 -12.97 6.92
N TYR A 515 -3.43 -12.76 5.90
CA TYR A 515 -4.37 -11.64 5.89
C TYR A 515 -5.45 -11.73 6.99
N LYS A 516 -5.87 -12.94 7.38
CA LYS A 516 -6.78 -13.12 8.53
C LYS A 516 -6.10 -12.71 9.85
N LYS A 517 -4.81 -13.04 10.03
CA LYS A 517 -4.02 -12.55 11.18
C LYS A 517 -3.88 -11.02 11.17
N VAL A 518 -3.71 -10.41 9.99
CA VAL A 518 -3.71 -8.95 9.85
C VAL A 518 -5.03 -8.36 10.36
N LEU A 519 -6.18 -8.91 9.94
CA LEU A 519 -7.50 -8.46 10.40
C LEU A 519 -7.68 -8.64 11.91
N GLU A 520 -7.20 -9.75 12.49
CA GLU A 520 -7.27 -9.99 13.93
C GLU A 520 -6.51 -8.92 14.72
N ILE A 521 -5.27 -8.61 14.32
CA ILE A 521 -4.45 -7.56 14.93
C ILE A 521 -5.14 -6.20 14.80
N GLN A 522 -5.58 -5.85 13.59
CA GLN A 522 -6.21 -4.56 13.30
C GLN A 522 -7.53 -4.38 14.04
N ASN A 523 -8.39 -5.39 14.10
CA ASN A 523 -9.66 -5.33 14.84
C ASN A 523 -9.47 -5.15 16.35
N LYS A 524 -8.29 -5.53 16.88
CA LYS A 524 -7.98 -5.33 18.30
C LYS A 524 -7.35 -3.97 18.60
N ALA A 525 -6.57 -3.42 17.67
CA ALA A 525 -5.82 -2.18 17.88
C ALA A 525 -6.51 -0.93 17.34
N LEU A 526 -7.31 -1.06 16.29
CA LEU A 526 -7.90 0.05 15.55
C LEU A 526 -9.41 0.13 15.75
N THR A 527 -9.99 1.27 15.38
CA THR A 527 -11.44 1.45 15.36
C THR A 527 -12.08 0.58 14.26
N PRO A 528 -13.33 0.12 14.41
CA PRO A 528 -13.96 -0.77 13.42
C PRO A 528 -14.08 -0.17 12.00
N ASN A 529 -14.09 1.16 11.87
CA ASN A 529 -14.15 1.84 10.58
C ASN A 529 -12.76 2.22 10.04
N HIS A 530 -11.66 1.79 10.67
CA HIS A 530 -10.34 2.22 10.26
C HIS A 530 -10.02 1.82 8.79
N PRO A 531 -9.50 2.74 7.95
CA PRO A 531 -9.19 2.47 6.53
C PRO A 531 -8.29 1.24 6.26
N SER A 532 -7.32 0.97 7.14
CA SER A 532 -6.48 -0.25 7.07
C SER A 532 -7.26 -1.57 7.14
N ILE A 533 -8.37 -1.65 7.89
CA ILE A 533 -9.22 -2.85 7.93
C ILE A 533 -9.89 -3.06 6.57
N ALA A 534 -10.39 -1.99 5.96
CA ALA A 534 -10.97 -2.03 4.63
C ALA A 534 -9.97 -2.50 3.56
N ARG A 535 -8.71 -2.03 3.63
CA ARG A 535 -7.64 -2.49 2.74
C ARG A 535 -7.38 -3.99 2.89
N SER A 536 -7.38 -4.51 4.11
CA SER A 536 -7.23 -5.95 4.37
C SER A 536 -8.40 -6.76 3.79
N TYR A 537 -9.65 -6.29 3.94
CA TYR A 537 -10.80 -6.92 3.27
C TYR A 537 -10.66 -6.90 1.75
N ASN A 538 -10.16 -5.80 1.16
CA ASN A 538 -9.91 -5.75 -0.28
C ASN A 538 -8.88 -6.77 -0.73
N ASN A 539 -7.76 -6.87 -0.01
CA ASN A 539 -6.71 -7.85 -0.31
C ASN A 539 -7.23 -9.29 -0.21
N ILE A 540 -8.04 -9.59 0.81
CA ILE A 540 -8.71 -10.90 0.95
C ILE A 540 -9.67 -11.16 -0.22
N GLY A 541 -10.43 -10.14 -0.64
CA GLY A 541 -11.31 -10.23 -1.79
C GLY A 541 -10.55 -10.61 -3.07
N LEU A 542 -9.39 -10.00 -3.32
CA LEU A 542 -8.53 -10.33 -4.45
C LEU A 542 -7.95 -11.76 -4.36
N VAL A 543 -7.60 -12.24 -3.16
CA VAL A 543 -7.17 -13.64 -2.98
C VAL A 543 -8.30 -14.61 -3.32
N TYR A 544 -9.53 -14.33 -2.88
CA TYR A 544 -10.69 -15.17 -3.23
C TYR A 544 -11.01 -15.14 -4.73
N LEU A 545 -10.83 -13.98 -5.39
CA LEU A 545 -10.98 -13.87 -6.84
C LEU A 545 -10.02 -14.83 -7.57
N ASP A 546 -8.73 -14.80 -7.23
CA ASP A 546 -7.73 -15.70 -7.84
C ASP A 546 -7.93 -17.18 -7.50
N MET A 547 -8.67 -17.47 -6.41
CA MET A 547 -9.11 -18.82 -6.08
C MET A 547 -10.37 -19.25 -6.83
N GLY A 548 -10.98 -18.38 -7.64
CA GLY A 548 -12.24 -18.59 -8.37
C GLY A 548 -13.49 -18.48 -7.49
N GLU A 549 -13.40 -17.94 -6.27
CA GLU A 549 -14.50 -17.81 -5.32
C GLU A 549 -15.15 -16.41 -5.41
N HIS A 550 -15.77 -16.09 -6.55
CA HIS A 550 -16.28 -14.73 -6.85
C HIS A 550 -17.28 -14.18 -5.83
N VAL A 551 -18.17 -15.02 -5.29
CA VAL A 551 -19.15 -14.58 -4.26
C VAL A 551 -18.46 -14.08 -3.00
N ARG A 552 -17.48 -14.84 -2.49
CA ARG A 552 -16.69 -14.44 -1.32
C ARG A 552 -15.80 -13.24 -1.63
N ALA A 553 -15.30 -13.12 -2.86
CA ALA A 553 -14.58 -11.94 -3.30
C ALA A 553 -15.49 -10.70 -3.18
N LEU A 554 -16.69 -10.72 -3.79
CA LEU A 554 -17.66 -9.62 -3.71
C LEU A 554 -18.06 -9.28 -2.27
N GLU A 555 -18.30 -10.28 -1.41
CA GLU A 555 -18.64 -10.05 0.00
C GLU A 555 -17.54 -9.25 0.73
N ASN A 556 -16.27 -9.64 0.57
CA ASN A 556 -15.16 -8.97 1.23
C ASN A 556 -14.89 -7.59 0.63
N LEU A 557 -14.91 -7.45 -0.70
CA LEU A 557 -14.75 -6.15 -1.36
C LEU A 557 -15.87 -5.16 -0.96
N ASN A 558 -17.12 -5.63 -0.86
CA ASN A 558 -18.24 -4.78 -0.42
C ASN A 558 -18.13 -4.37 1.06
N LYS A 559 -17.64 -5.26 1.94
CA LYS A 559 -17.33 -4.92 3.34
C LYS A 559 -16.26 -3.85 3.42
N GLY A 560 -15.15 -4.00 2.66
CA GLY A 560 -14.10 -3.00 2.57
C GLY A 560 -14.61 -1.65 2.06
N LEU A 561 -15.37 -1.65 0.97
CA LEU A 561 -15.98 -0.45 0.41
C LEU A 561 -16.92 0.26 1.40
N ALA A 562 -17.73 -0.49 2.16
CA ALA A 562 -18.64 0.07 3.16
C ALA A 562 -17.88 0.78 4.29
N ILE A 563 -16.75 0.23 4.73
CA ILE A 563 -15.88 0.87 5.72
C ILE A 563 -15.24 2.14 5.15
N PHE A 564 -14.66 2.06 3.94
CA PHE A 564 -14.05 3.24 3.31
C PHE A 564 -15.05 4.39 3.12
N LYS A 565 -16.30 4.10 2.70
CA LYS A 565 -17.35 5.13 2.55
C LYS A 565 -17.70 5.85 3.86
N LYS A 566 -17.50 5.19 5.01
CA LYS A 566 -17.77 5.79 6.33
C LYS A 566 -16.57 6.58 6.86
N ALA A 567 -15.36 6.11 6.60
CA ALA A 567 -14.14 6.64 7.21
C ALA A 567 -13.43 7.71 6.39
N LEU A 568 -13.61 7.69 5.07
CA LEU A 568 -12.85 8.53 4.15
C LEU A 568 -13.76 9.53 3.40
N PRO A 569 -13.21 10.68 2.98
CA PRO A 569 -13.93 11.58 2.09
C PRO A 569 -14.40 10.90 0.80
N PRO A 570 -15.51 11.36 0.17
CA PRO A 570 -16.07 10.74 -1.03
C PRO A 570 -15.11 10.62 -2.23
N ASN A 571 -14.11 11.50 -2.28
CA ASN A 571 -13.07 11.52 -3.30
C ASN A 571 -11.74 11.03 -2.69
N HIS A 572 -11.68 9.87 -2.06
CA HIS A 572 -10.42 9.32 -1.56
C HIS A 572 -9.85 8.27 -2.53
N PRO A 573 -8.54 8.26 -2.88
CA PRO A 573 -7.97 7.26 -3.81
C PRO A 573 -8.19 5.80 -3.41
N SER A 574 -8.33 5.49 -2.12
CA SER A 574 -8.68 4.13 -1.65
C SER A 574 -10.09 3.66 -2.08
N LEU A 575 -11.03 4.59 -2.32
CA LEU A 575 -12.32 4.25 -2.92
C LEU A 575 -12.13 3.83 -4.38
N THR A 576 -11.23 4.50 -5.12
CA THR A 576 -10.84 4.10 -6.49
C THR A 576 -10.35 2.66 -6.53
N ALA A 577 -9.43 2.29 -5.63
CA ALA A 577 -8.91 0.92 -5.56
C ALA A 577 -10.04 -0.11 -5.33
N SER A 578 -10.99 0.20 -4.44
CA SER A 578 -12.12 -0.69 -4.13
C SER A 578 -13.07 -0.86 -5.31
N TYR A 579 -13.43 0.24 -5.99
CA TYR A 579 -14.25 0.19 -7.19
C TYR A 579 -13.54 -0.55 -8.32
N SER A 580 -12.24 -0.32 -8.50
CA SER A 580 -11.44 -1.06 -9.49
C SER A 580 -11.42 -2.56 -9.17
N SER A 581 -11.19 -2.97 -7.92
CA SER A 581 -11.24 -4.39 -7.54
C SER A 581 -12.61 -5.02 -7.79
N LEU A 582 -13.71 -4.32 -7.48
CA LEU A 582 -15.07 -4.78 -7.82
C LEU A 582 -15.25 -4.91 -9.33
N GLY A 583 -14.72 -3.95 -10.10
CA GLY A 583 -14.71 -3.99 -11.55
C GLY A 583 -14.01 -5.23 -12.11
N VAL A 584 -12.89 -5.64 -11.51
CA VAL A 584 -12.16 -6.86 -11.91
C VAL A 584 -13.01 -8.10 -11.63
N VAL A 585 -13.66 -8.19 -10.45
CA VAL A 585 -14.51 -9.36 -10.15
C VAL A 585 -15.70 -9.45 -11.11
N TYR A 586 -16.38 -8.32 -11.38
CA TYR A 586 -17.48 -8.32 -12.36
C TYR A 586 -16.99 -8.63 -13.77
N SER A 587 -15.77 -8.21 -14.14
CA SER A 587 -15.15 -8.59 -15.41
C SER A 587 -14.96 -10.10 -15.54
N ASP A 588 -14.44 -10.74 -14.49
CA ASP A 588 -14.17 -12.18 -14.49
C ASP A 588 -15.47 -13.00 -14.46
N MET A 589 -16.55 -12.43 -13.92
CA MET A 589 -17.91 -12.97 -14.03
C MET A 589 -18.59 -12.66 -15.38
N SER A 590 -17.91 -11.96 -16.30
CA SER A 590 -18.46 -11.45 -17.57
C SER A 590 -19.67 -10.50 -17.44
N GLU A 591 -19.83 -9.85 -16.29
CA GLU A 591 -20.81 -8.78 -16.06
C GLU A 591 -20.23 -7.42 -16.49
N TYR A 592 -19.90 -7.28 -17.78
CA TYR A 592 -19.13 -6.16 -18.32
C TYR A 592 -19.76 -4.79 -18.06
N SER A 593 -21.09 -4.67 -18.05
CA SER A 593 -21.80 -3.42 -17.74
C SER A 593 -21.53 -2.94 -16.32
N LYS A 594 -21.62 -3.82 -15.32
CA LYS A 594 -21.28 -3.51 -13.92
C LYS A 594 -19.79 -3.27 -13.75
N ALA A 595 -18.94 -3.99 -14.49
CA ALA A 595 -17.50 -3.74 -14.49
C ALA A 595 -17.19 -2.31 -14.96
N LEU A 596 -17.71 -1.89 -16.12
CA LEU A 596 -17.56 -0.54 -16.65
C LEU A 596 -18.15 0.52 -15.70
N GLU A 597 -19.32 0.27 -15.09
CA GLU A 597 -19.90 1.19 -14.11
C GLU A 597 -18.94 1.44 -12.94
N ASN A 598 -18.35 0.39 -12.38
CA ASN A 598 -17.39 0.52 -11.29
C ASN A 598 -16.09 1.18 -11.73
N TYR A 599 -15.55 0.86 -12.91
CA TYR A 599 -14.37 1.55 -13.43
C TYR A 599 -14.64 3.03 -13.73
N HIS A 600 -15.84 3.40 -14.18
CA HIS A 600 -16.22 4.79 -14.34
C HIS A 600 -16.38 5.51 -13.00
N LYS A 601 -16.89 4.85 -11.95
CA LYS A 601 -16.89 5.40 -10.59
C LYS A 601 -15.46 5.63 -10.10
N ALA A 602 -14.56 4.67 -10.28
CA ALA A 602 -13.14 4.81 -9.99
C ALA A 602 -12.53 6.01 -10.75
N LEU A 603 -12.77 6.11 -12.07
CA LEU A 603 -12.25 7.21 -12.90
C LEU A 603 -12.75 8.58 -12.41
N ARG A 604 -14.03 8.71 -12.06
CA ARG A 604 -14.61 9.97 -11.57
C ARG A 604 -14.02 10.40 -10.23
N VAL A 605 -13.78 9.45 -9.33
CA VAL A 605 -13.11 9.73 -8.05
C VAL A 605 -11.69 10.20 -8.34
N GLU A 606 -10.93 9.43 -9.11
CA GLU A 606 -9.51 9.70 -9.36
C GLU A 606 -9.28 11.04 -10.10
N GLN A 607 -10.11 11.37 -11.09
CA GLN A 607 -10.02 12.65 -11.82
C GLN A 607 -10.25 13.89 -10.94
N LYS A 608 -10.93 13.74 -9.80
CA LYS A 608 -11.18 14.84 -8.86
C LYS A 608 -10.07 14.97 -7.81
N THR A 609 -9.26 13.94 -7.60
CA THR A 609 -8.32 13.85 -6.48
C THR A 609 -6.89 14.15 -6.84
N VAL A 610 -6.47 13.68 -8.02
CA VAL A 610 -5.09 13.79 -8.48
C VAL A 610 -5.02 14.68 -9.72
N PRO A 611 -3.89 15.38 -9.94
CA PRO A 611 -3.70 16.17 -11.15
C PRO A 611 -4.00 15.33 -12.40
N HIS A 612 -4.44 15.99 -13.48
CA HIS A 612 -4.93 15.33 -14.70
C HIS A 612 -3.94 14.34 -15.34
N ASN A 613 -2.66 14.34 -14.94
CA ASN A 613 -1.59 13.48 -15.47
C ASN A 613 -1.11 12.38 -14.50
N HIS A 614 -1.83 12.07 -13.42
CA HIS A 614 -1.38 11.11 -12.43
C HIS A 614 -1.41 9.65 -12.92
N LEU A 615 -0.40 8.87 -12.51
CA LEU A 615 -0.14 7.49 -12.95
C LEU A 615 -1.27 6.50 -12.66
N SER A 616 -2.04 6.72 -11.59
CA SER A 616 -3.17 5.87 -11.22
C SER A 616 -4.27 5.80 -12.31
N LEU A 617 -4.47 6.89 -13.07
CA LEU A 617 -5.45 6.93 -14.16
C LEU A 617 -5.12 5.93 -15.26
N ALA A 618 -3.83 5.68 -15.54
CA ALA A 618 -3.40 4.73 -16.56
C ALA A 618 -3.89 3.29 -16.24
N SER A 619 -3.87 2.91 -14.96
CA SER A 619 -4.35 1.58 -14.54
C SER A 619 -5.86 1.40 -14.77
N ILE A 620 -6.66 2.43 -14.52
CA ILE A 620 -8.12 2.40 -14.76
C ILE A 620 -8.39 2.33 -16.25
N TYR A 621 -7.68 3.12 -17.07
CA TYR A 621 -7.80 3.06 -18.53
C TYR A 621 -7.40 1.69 -19.09
N HIS A 622 -6.39 1.02 -18.54
CA HIS A 622 -6.08 -0.36 -18.92
C HIS A 622 -7.23 -1.31 -18.64
N ASN A 623 -7.81 -1.23 -17.44
CA ASN A 623 -8.91 -2.11 -17.08
C ASN A 623 -10.14 -1.86 -17.98
N VAL A 624 -10.49 -0.59 -18.23
CA VAL A 624 -11.55 -0.21 -19.18
C VAL A 624 -11.24 -0.70 -20.59
N ALA A 625 -9.99 -0.58 -21.05
CA ALA A 625 -9.57 -1.06 -22.35
C ALA A 625 -9.66 -2.59 -22.45
N SER A 626 -9.35 -3.32 -21.37
CA SER A 626 -9.54 -4.77 -21.31
C SER A 626 -11.01 -5.14 -21.49
N ILE A 627 -11.94 -4.46 -20.81
CA ILE A 627 -13.37 -4.70 -20.99
C ILE A 627 -13.82 -4.44 -22.43
N TYR A 628 -13.43 -3.31 -23.02
CA TYR A 628 -13.75 -3.05 -24.42
C TYR A 628 -13.13 -4.09 -25.36
N SER A 629 -11.94 -4.61 -25.03
CA SER A 629 -11.32 -5.70 -25.78
C SER A 629 -12.13 -7.00 -25.67
N ASP A 630 -12.68 -7.31 -24.50
CA ASP A 630 -13.49 -8.52 -24.28
C ASP A 630 -14.92 -8.38 -24.84
N LEU A 631 -15.42 -7.15 -24.99
CA LEU A 631 -16.64 -6.83 -25.73
C LEU A 631 -16.46 -6.79 -27.26
N GLY A 632 -15.22 -6.96 -27.76
CA GLY A 632 -14.91 -6.87 -29.20
C GLY A 632 -14.87 -5.44 -29.76
N GLU A 633 -14.99 -4.41 -28.91
CA GLU A 633 -14.92 -3.00 -29.28
C GLU A 633 -13.45 -2.53 -29.36
N TYR A 634 -12.69 -3.14 -30.28
CA TYR A 634 -11.23 -3.00 -30.33
C TYR A 634 -10.74 -1.56 -30.55
N SER A 635 -11.48 -0.72 -31.27
CA SER A 635 -11.14 0.70 -31.48
C SER A 635 -11.13 1.48 -30.16
N LYS A 636 -12.18 1.32 -29.34
CA LYS A 636 -12.27 1.94 -28.01
C LYS A 636 -11.22 1.37 -27.05
N ALA A 637 -10.94 0.07 -27.14
CA ALA A 637 -9.87 -0.55 -26.36
C ALA A 637 -8.50 0.09 -26.68
N LEU A 638 -8.19 0.23 -27.98
CA LEU A 638 -6.93 0.81 -28.43
C LEU A 638 -6.80 2.28 -28.03
N GLU A 639 -7.88 3.05 -28.12
CA GLU A 639 -7.92 4.45 -27.65
C GLU A 639 -7.58 4.57 -26.16
N ASN A 640 -8.19 3.74 -25.31
CA ASN A 640 -7.95 3.77 -23.86
C ASN A 640 -6.53 3.29 -23.50
N TYR A 641 -6.00 2.25 -24.16
CA TYR A 641 -4.59 1.85 -23.97
C TYR A 641 -3.63 2.96 -24.41
N ASN A 642 -3.89 3.65 -25.52
CA ASN A 642 -3.06 4.76 -25.98
C ASN A 642 -3.13 5.94 -25.02
N ARG A 643 -4.29 6.25 -24.44
CA ARG A 643 -4.42 7.26 -23.37
C ARG A 643 -3.54 6.90 -22.18
N ALA A 644 -3.66 5.67 -21.67
CA ALA A 644 -2.84 5.18 -20.56
C ALA A 644 -1.33 5.30 -20.85
N ARG A 645 -0.90 4.93 -22.06
CA ARG A 645 0.48 5.06 -22.52
C ARG A 645 0.96 6.51 -22.50
N VAL A 646 0.17 7.45 -23.02
CA VAL A 646 0.54 8.88 -23.06
C VAL A 646 0.70 9.44 -21.65
N PHE A 647 -0.16 9.06 -20.71
CA PHE A 647 -0.01 9.47 -19.30
C PHE A 647 1.30 8.96 -18.71
N GLN A 648 1.59 7.67 -18.89
CA GLN A 648 2.82 7.06 -18.39
C GLN A 648 4.07 7.66 -19.04
N GLN A 649 4.07 7.94 -20.34
CA GLN A 649 5.22 8.53 -21.04
C GLN A 649 5.57 9.95 -20.54
N LYS A 650 4.57 10.70 -20.07
CA LYS A 650 4.80 12.03 -19.48
C LYS A 650 5.32 11.94 -18.04
N ALA A 651 4.85 10.97 -17.27
CA ALA A 651 5.13 10.87 -15.83
C ALA A 651 6.35 10.00 -15.49
N LEU A 652 6.71 9.04 -16.36
CA LEU A 652 7.73 8.03 -16.08
C LEU A 652 8.93 8.13 -17.02
N PRO A 653 10.13 7.72 -16.56
CA PRO A 653 11.27 7.51 -17.45
C PRO A 653 10.94 6.51 -18.58
N PRO A 654 11.53 6.67 -19.79
CA PRO A 654 11.27 5.75 -20.92
C PRO A 654 11.58 4.28 -20.63
N SER A 655 12.46 3.99 -19.67
CA SER A 655 12.81 2.64 -19.22
C SER A 655 11.89 2.11 -18.13
N HIS A 656 10.84 2.80 -17.71
CA HIS A 656 10.04 2.34 -16.57
C HIS A 656 9.25 1.05 -16.89
N PRO A 657 9.24 0.03 -16.01
CA PRO A 657 8.57 -1.25 -16.26
C PRO A 657 7.07 -1.15 -16.60
N ASP A 658 6.36 -0.16 -16.07
CA ASP A 658 4.92 0.03 -16.34
C ASP A 658 4.62 0.34 -17.81
N LEU A 659 5.54 1.03 -18.51
CA LEU A 659 5.41 1.26 -19.95
C LEU A 659 5.47 -0.07 -20.72
N ALA A 660 6.28 -1.02 -20.27
CA ALA A 660 6.35 -2.34 -20.88
C ALA A 660 5.05 -3.13 -20.74
N ILE A 661 4.37 -3.02 -19.58
CA ILE A 661 3.05 -3.64 -19.38
C ILE A 661 2.04 -3.08 -20.39
N THR A 662 2.04 -1.76 -20.58
CA THR A 662 1.15 -1.10 -21.55
C THR A 662 1.43 -1.55 -22.98
N TYR A 663 2.70 -1.64 -23.38
CA TYR A 663 3.07 -2.18 -24.69
C TYR A 663 2.66 -3.65 -24.85
N SER A 664 2.81 -4.48 -23.82
CA SER A 664 2.34 -5.87 -23.84
C SER A 664 0.82 -6.00 -23.96
N ASN A 665 0.06 -5.10 -23.31
CA ASN A 665 -1.40 -5.09 -23.41
C ASN A 665 -1.87 -4.62 -24.81
N ILE A 666 -1.23 -3.59 -25.37
CA ILE A 666 -1.46 -3.17 -26.76
C ILE A 666 -1.08 -4.30 -27.72
N ALA A 667 0.01 -5.02 -27.48
CA ALA A 667 0.41 -6.17 -28.28
C ALA A 667 -0.63 -7.30 -28.24
N ALA A 668 -1.17 -7.61 -27.06
CA ALA A 668 -2.25 -8.58 -26.90
C ALA A 668 -3.54 -8.15 -27.64
N LEU A 669 -3.87 -6.85 -27.63
CA LEU A 669 -4.99 -6.31 -28.41
C LEU A 669 -4.73 -6.41 -29.92
N ASN A 670 -3.54 -6.01 -30.39
CA ASN A 670 -3.15 -6.15 -31.79
C ASN A 670 -3.21 -7.62 -32.23
N PHE A 671 -2.83 -8.56 -31.35
CA PHE A 671 -2.97 -9.99 -31.60
C PHE A 671 -4.43 -10.41 -31.75
N LYS A 672 -5.34 -9.99 -30.85
CA LYS A 672 -6.79 -10.23 -30.97
C LYS A 672 -7.39 -9.63 -32.25
N MET A 673 -6.84 -8.51 -32.73
CA MET A 673 -7.21 -7.87 -34.00
C MET A 673 -6.61 -8.56 -35.25
N GLY A 674 -5.75 -9.57 -35.08
CA GLY A 674 -5.05 -10.23 -36.20
C GLY A 674 -3.86 -9.44 -36.77
N GLN A 675 -3.43 -8.35 -36.12
CA GLN A 675 -2.29 -7.53 -36.53
C GLN A 675 -0.97 -8.07 -35.95
N HIS A 676 -0.54 -9.23 -36.45
CA HIS A 676 0.58 -9.99 -35.88
C HIS A 676 1.92 -9.24 -35.88
N SER A 677 2.25 -8.52 -36.95
CA SER A 677 3.50 -7.74 -37.03
C SER A 677 3.55 -6.62 -35.98
N SER A 678 2.46 -5.87 -35.83
CA SER A 678 2.34 -4.83 -34.80
C SER A 678 2.32 -5.42 -33.39
N ALA A 679 1.78 -6.61 -33.19
CA ALA A 679 1.86 -7.32 -31.91
C ALA A 679 3.32 -7.65 -31.55
N LEU A 680 4.08 -8.24 -32.48
CA LEU A 680 5.51 -8.54 -32.27
C LEU A 680 6.33 -7.27 -32.00
N GLU A 681 6.09 -6.18 -32.74
CA GLU A 681 6.79 -4.91 -32.51
C GLU A 681 6.58 -4.39 -31.08
N ASN A 682 5.32 -4.39 -30.60
CA ASN A 682 5.00 -3.91 -29.26
C ASN A 682 5.54 -4.85 -28.17
N TYR A 683 5.47 -6.17 -28.35
CA TYR A 683 6.10 -7.12 -27.41
C TYR A 683 7.62 -6.97 -27.37
N ASN A 684 8.29 -6.73 -28.51
CA ASN A 684 9.73 -6.51 -28.55
C ASN A 684 10.12 -5.19 -27.86
N LYS A 685 9.34 -4.12 -28.02
CA LYS A 685 9.51 -2.87 -27.25
C LYS A 685 9.33 -3.10 -25.74
N ALA A 686 8.31 -3.86 -25.34
CA ALA A 686 8.12 -4.23 -23.95
C ALA A 686 9.33 -5.01 -23.39
N LEU A 687 9.84 -5.98 -24.17
CA LEU A 687 11.00 -6.78 -23.79
C LEU A 687 12.27 -5.93 -23.66
N GLU A 688 12.48 -4.96 -24.55
CA GLU A 688 13.61 -4.03 -24.49
C GLU A 688 13.59 -3.20 -23.19
N ILE A 689 12.44 -2.62 -22.86
CA ILE A 689 12.24 -1.84 -21.63
C ILE A 689 12.49 -2.74 -20.41
N GLN A 690 11.89 -3.94 -20.38
CA GLN A 690 12.06 -4.89 -19.29
C GLN A 690 13.52 -5.31 -19.11
N ARG A 691 14.28 -5.54 -20.19
CA ARG A 691 15.70 -5.89 -20.11
C ARG A 691 16.57 -4.78 -19.53
N LYS A 692 16.20 -3.51 -19.74
CA LYS A 692 16.92 -2.35 -19.17
C LYS A 692 16.57 -2.11 -17.70
N ALA A 693 15.34 -2.42 -17.29
CA ALA A 693 14.79 -2.00 -15.99
C ALA A 693 14.65 -3.12 -14.96
N LEU A 694 14.50 -4.37 -15.42
CA LEU A 694 14.26 -5.54 -14.58
C LEU A 694 15.45 -6.50 -14.68
N THR A 695 15.55 -7.41 -13.72
CA THR A 695 16.49 -8.52 -13.84
C THR A 695 16.08 -9.41 -15.03
N PRO A 696 17.02 -10.05 -15.75
CA PRO A 696 16.69 -10.94 -16.87
C PRO A 696 15.77 -12.12 -16.48
N LYS A 697 15.73 -12.45 -15.18
CA LYS A 697 14.92 -13.52 -14.61
C LYS A 697 13.56 -13.04 -14.09
N HIS A 698 13.21 -11.76 -14.24
CA HIS A 698 11.96 -11.24 -13.71
C HIS A 698 10.73 -11.93 -14.37
N PRO A 699 9.70 -12.35 -13.61
CA PRO A 699 8.52 -13.04 -14.14
C PRO A 699 7.83 -12.36 -15.34
N ASN A 700 7.70 -11.02 -15.31
CA ASN A 700 7.15 -10.23 -16.43
C ASN A 700 7.88 -10.44 -17.77
N VAL A 701 9.18 -10.73 -17.76
CA VAL A 701 9.94 -11.07 -18.98
C VAL A 701 9.41 -12.38 -19.56
N GLY A 702 9.13 -13.37 -18.71
CA GLY A 702 8.50 -14.63 -19.10
C GLY A 702 7.09 -14.45 -19.64
N VAL A 703 6.30 -13.52 -19.08
CA VAL A 703 4.97 -13.17 -19.62
C VAL A 703 5.07 -12.60 -21.04
N THR A 704 6.02 -11.70 -21.29
CA THR A 704 6.27 -11.14 -22.63
C THR A 704 6.69 -12.23 -23.62
N TYR A 705 7.60 -13.14 -23.23
CA TYR A 705 7.98 -14.28 -24.07
C TYR A 705 6.81 -15.21 -24.41
N ASN A 706 5.91 -15.47 -23.45
CA ASN A 706 4.67 -16.18 -23.72
C ASN A 706 3.80 -15.44 -24.75
N GLY A 707 3.68 -14.11 -24.64
CA GLY A 707 2.97 -13.28 -25.62
C GLY A 707 3.55 -13.42 -27.03
N ILE A 708 4.88 -13.33 -27.16
CA ILE A 708 5.59 -13.51 -28.43
C ILE A 708 5.36 -14.92 -28.99
N GLY A 709 5.44 -15.95 -28.14
CA GLY A 709 5.17 -17.34 -28.54
C GLY A 709 3.74 -17.54 -29.06
N LEU A 710 2.75 -16.86 -28.47
CA LEU A 710 1.36 -16.89 -28.95
C LEU A 710 1.23 -16.30 -30.36
N VAL A 711 1.93 -15.19 -30.63
CA VAL A 711 1.94 -14.58 -31.97
C VAL A 711 2.58 -15.51 -33.00
N TYR A 712 3.76 -16.07 -32.70
CA TYR A 712 4.42 -17.03 -33.61
C TYR A 712 3.58 -18.28 -33.84
N SER A 713 2.90 -18.79 -32.81
CA SER A 713 1.97 -19.92 -32.94
C SER A 713 0.83 -19.62 -33.90
N ARG A 714 0.28 -18.39 -33.89
CA ARG A 714 -0.79 -17.99 -34.81
C ARG A 714 -0.29 -17.77 -36.23
N MET A 715 0.97 -17.34 -36.37
CA MET A 715 1.66 -17.22 -37.66
C MET A 715 2.18 -18.56 -38.22
N GLY A 716 1.89 -19.70 -37.56
CA GLY A 716 2.31 -21.03 -37.99
C GLY A 716 3.80 -21.35 -37.77
N ASN A 717 4.58 -20.44 -37.18
CA ASN A 717 5.98 -20.68 -36.83
C ASN A 717 6.07 -21.38 -35.47
N TYR A 718 5.76 -22.67 -35.45
CA TYR A 718 5.67 -23.46 -34.22
C TYR A 718 7.01 -23.65 -33.51
N SER A 719 8.13 -23.73 -34.24
CA SER A 719 9.47 -23.85 -33.65
C SER A 719 9.84 -22.59 -32.87
N ALA A 720 9.67 -21.40 -33.46
CA ALA A 720 9.89 -20.13 -32.75
C ALA A 720 8.91 -19.95 -31.59
N ALA A 721 7.67 -20.43 -31.72
CA ALA A 721 6.70 -20.39 -30.62
C ALA A 721 7.18 -21.23 -29.43
N LEU A 722 7.62 -22.48 -29.67
CA LEU A 722 8.15 -23.37 -28.63
C LEU A 722 9.41 -22.79 -27.98
N GLU A 723 10.35 -22.25 -28.75
CA GLU A 723 11.57 -21.63 -28.22
C GLU A 723 11.24 -20.48 -27.23
N ASN A 724 10.28 -19.63 -27.59
CA ASN A 724 9.85 -18.53 -26.72
C ASN A 724 9.11 -19.03 -25.48
N TYR A 725 8.26 -20.05 -25.60
CA TYR A 725 7.62 -20.66 -24.43
C TYR A 725 8.61 -21.36 -23.51
N GLU A 726 9.65 -21.99 -24.04
CA GLU A 726 10.71 -22.62 -23.25
C GLU A 726 11.54 -21.57 -22.50
N LYS A 727 11.86 -20.44 -23.13
CA LYS A 727 12.47 -19.28 -22.45
C LYS A 727 11.57 -18.77 -21.33
N ALA A 728 10.28 -18.62 -21.58
CA ALA A 728 9.31 -18.20 -20.56
C ALA A 728 9.22 -19.20 -19.41
N LEU A 729 9.19 -20.50 -19.72
CA LEU A 729 9.14 -21.58 -18.75
C LEU A 729 10.37 -21.58 -17.85
N LEU A 730 11.57 -21.47 -18.44
CA LEU A 730 12.84 -21.43 -17.70
C LEU A 730 12.91 -20.26 -16.72
N ILE A 731 12.44 -19.08 -17.13
CA ILE A 731 12.39 -17.88 -16.27
C ILE A 731 11.44 -18.13 -15.09
N LYS A 732 10.24 -18.62 -15.38
CA LYS A 732 9.21 -18.89 -14.36
C LYS A 732 9.62 -20.00 -13.39
N GLN A 733 10.20 -21.09 -13.86
CA GLN A 733 10.68 -22.19 -13.00
C GLN A 733 11.77 -21.76 -12.01
N LYS A 734 12.59 -20.77 -12.39
CA LYS A 734 13.64 -20.23 -11.52
C LYS A 734 13.14 -19.23 -10.48
N THR A 735 11.95 -18.66 -10.67
CA THR A 735 11.43 -17.55 -9.83
C THR A 735 10.16 -17.87 -9.08
N LEU A 736 9.37 -18.82 -9.57
CA LEU A 736 8.09 -19.22 -9.01
C LEU A 736 8.17 -20.65 -8.44
N PRO A 737 7.36 -20.96 -7.41
CA PRO A 737 7.19 -22.34 -6.95
C PRO A 737 6.73 -23.28 -8.08
N TRP A 738 7.08 -24.57 -8.00
CA TRP A 738 6.76 -25.56 -9.04
C TRP A 738 5.26 -25.71 -9.32
N ASN A 739 4.42 -25.43 -8.33
CA ASN A 739 2.97 -25.49 -8.43
C ASN A 739 2.33 -24.13 -8.77
N HIS A 740 3.09 -23.10 -9.15
CA HIS A 740 2.51 -21.79 -9.45
C HIS A 740 1.59 -21.84 -10.70
N PRO A 741 0.37 -21.26 -10.66
CA PRO A 741 -0.56 -21.25 -11.80
C PRO A 741 0.03 -20.74 -13.13
N ASP A 742 0.86 -19.69 -13.11
CA ASP A 742 1.57 -19.19 -14.29
C ASP A 742 2.45 -20.22 -15.03
N LEU A 743 2.96 -21.25 -14.34
CA LEU A 743 3.67 -22.36 -14.98
C LEU A 743 2.69 -23.21 -15.78
N ALA A 744 1.52 -23.50 -15.21
CA ALA A 744 0.46 -24.23 -15.89
C ALA A 744 -0.01 -23.50 -17.15
N THR A 745 -0.07 -22.17 -17.14
CA THR A 745 -0.38 -21.38 -18.35
C THR A 745 0.68 -21.57 -19.44
N THR A 746 1.97 -21.55 -19.10
CA THR A 746 3.04 -21.79 -20.09
C THR A 746 3.01 -23.23 -20.62
N TYR A 747 2.86 -24.23 -19.75
CA TYR A 747 2.70 -25.62 -20.19
C TYR A 747 1.46 -25.82 -21.07
N SER A 748 0.35 -25.14 -20.78
CA SER A 748 -0.85 -25.17 -21.62
C SER A 748 -0.58 -24.62 -23.01
N ASN A 749 0.16 -23.52 -23.12
CA ASN A 749 0.53 -22.94 -24.42
C ASN A 749 1.47 -23.87 -25.21
N ILE A 750 2.44 -24.51 -24.54
CA ILE A 750 3.30 -25.53 -25.15
C ILE A 750 2.47 -26.71 -25.64
N ALA A 751 1.54 -27.20 -24.82
CA ALA A 751 0.64 -28.29 -25.16
C ALA A 751 -0.22 -27.95 -26.38
N ALA A 752 -0.77 -26.73 -26.44
CA ALA A 752 -1.56 -26.25 -27.57
C ALA A 752 -0.75 -26.16 -28.87
N VAL A 753 0.53 -25.79 -28.82
CA VAL A 753 1.39 -25.79 -30.02
C VAL A 753 1.76 -27.20 -30.45
N ARG A 754 2.15 -28.07 -29.51
CA ARG A 754 2.40 -29.50 -29.81
C ARG A 754 1.17 -30.17 -30.42
N HIS A 755 -0.02 -29.82 -29.92
CA HIS A 755 -1.27 -30.28 -30.49
C HIS A 755 -1.42 -29.85 -31.96
N LYS A 756 -1.20 -28.57 -32.28
CA LYS A 756 -1.24 -28.07 -33.67
C LYS A 756 -0.16 -28.67 -34.58
N MET A 757 0.93 -29.19 -34.02
CA MET A 757 1.97 -29.91 -34.75
C MET A 757 1.61 -31.39 -35.00
N GLY A 758 0.47 -31.88 -34.50
CA GLY A 758 0.09 -33.30 -34.57
C GLY A 758 0.73 -34.18 -33.48
N GLU A 759 1.49 -33.60 -32.55
CA GLU A 759 2.15 -34.33 -31.46
C GLU A 759 1.17 -34.59 -30.29
N HIS A 760 0.04 -35.25 -30.56
CA HIS A 760 -1.07 -35.40 -29.60
C HIS A 760 -0.65 -36.04 -28.27
N SER A 761 0.23 -37.05 -28.29
CA SER A 761 0.72 -37.73 -27.08
C SER A 761 1.52 -36.79 -26.16
N ARG A 762 2.43 -35.99 -26.74
CA ARG A 762 3.24 -35.00 -26.00
C ARG A 762 2.39 -33.81 -25.54
N ALA A 763 1.36 -33.45 -26.30
CA ALA A 763 0.38 -32.45 -25.88
C ALA A 763 -0.39 -32.92 -24.64
N LEU A 764 -0.89 -34.17 -24.63
CA LEU A 764 -1.58 -34.76 -23.48
C LEU A 764 -0.66 -34.89 -22.25
N GLU A 765 0.61 -35.28 -22.41
CA GLU A 765 1.58 -35.30 -21.30
C GLU A 765 1.75 -33.90 -20.68
N SER A 766 1.83 -32.89 -21.53
CA SER A 766 1.96 -31.49 -21.09
C SER A 766 0.70 -31.03 -20.36
N TYR A 767 -0.50 -31.35 -20.86
CA TYR A 767 -1.76 -31.05 -20.17
C TYR A 767 -1.95 -31.83 -18.86
N LYS A 768 -1.41 -33.04 -18.73
CA LYS A 768 -1.39 -33.75 -17.44
C LYS A 768 -0.57 -33.00 -16.39
N LYS A 769 0.60 -32.47 -16.77
CA LYS A 769 1.40 -31.59 -15.90
C LYS A 769 0.66 -30.31 -15.53
N VAL A 770 -0.09 -29.73 -16.48
CA VAL A 770 -0.96 -28.57 -16.21
C VAL A 770 -1.99 -28.89 -15.12
N LEU A 771 -2.71 -30.01 -15.25
CA LEU A 771 -3.70 -30.44 -14.26
C LEU A 771 -3.06 -30.75 -12.90
N GLU A 772 -1.87 -31.36 -12.87
CA GLU A 772 -1.13 -31.60 -11.62
C GLU A 772 -0.83 -30.31 -10.87
N ILE A 773 -0.28 -29.31 -11.57
CA ILE A 773 0.01 -27.98 -11.02
C ILE A 773 -1.28 -27.32 -10.51
N GLN A 774 -2.32 -27.28 -11.35
CA GLN A 774 -3.58 -26.61 -11.03
C GLN A 774 -4.32 -27.27 -9.87
N ASN A 775 -4.40 -28.61 -9.82
CA ASN A 775 -5.04 -29.34 -8.73
C ASN A 775 -4.33 -29.14 -7.38
N LYS A 776 -3.02 -28.83 -7.41
CA LYS A 776 -2.27 -28.53 -6.19
C LYS A 776 -2.42 -27.09 -5.72
N ALA A 777 -2.61 -26.14 -6.64
CA ALA A 777 -2.57 -24.71 -6.36
C ALA A 777 -3.93 -24.03 -6.27
N LEU A 778 -4.94 -24.56 -6.97
CA LEU A 778 -6.25 -23.95 -7.14
C LEU A 778 -7.34 -24.77 -6.45
N THR A 779 -8.50 -24.15 -6.26
CA THR A 779 -9.69 -24.86 -5.75
C THR A 779 -10.22 -25.87 -6.79
N PRO A 780 -10.87 -26.98 -6.39
CA PRO A 780 -11.31 -28.00 -7.33
C PRO A 780 -12.29 -27.53 -8.42
N ASN A 781 -13.04 -26.46 -8.12
CA ASN A 781 -13.99 -25.87 -9.08
C ASN A 781 -13.37 -24.69 -9.86
N HIS A 782 -12.07 -24.44 -9.78
CA HIS A 782 -11.49 -23.27 -10.42
C HIS A 782 -11.64 -23.30 -11.97
N PRO A 783 -12.08 -22.21 -12.62
CA PRO A 783 -12.30 -22.14 -14.09
C PRO A 783 -11.10 -22.61 -14.95
N SER A 784 -9.87 -22.30 -14.54
CA SER A 784 -8.66 -22.79 -15.23
C SER A 784 -8.55 -24.31 -15.33
N ILE A 785 -9.04 -25.08 -14.35
CA ILE A 785 -9.06 -26.55 -14.41
C ILE A 785 -10.04 -27.00 -15.51
N ALA A 786 -11.20 -26.35 -15.60
CA ALA A 786 -12.19 -26.62 -16.64
C ALA A 786 -11.65 -26.31 -18.05
N ARG A 787 -10.91 -25.21 -18.23
CA ARG A 787 -10.23 -24.91 -19.51
C ARG A 787 -9.23 -26.01 -19.89
N SER A 788 -8.47 -26.53 -18.93
CA SER A 788 -7.54 -27.65 -19.16
C SER A 788 -8.28 -28.92 -19.61
N TYR A 789 -9.39 -29.27 -18.96
CA TYR A 789 -10.23 -30.39 -19.41
C TYR A 789 -10.81 -30.16 -20.80
N ASN A 790 -11.26 -28.94 -21.11
CA ASN A 790 -11.74 -28.62 -22.44
C ASN A 790 -10.65 -28.84 -23.50
N ASN A 791 -9.45 -28.32 -23.25
CA ASN A 791 -8.32 -28.47 -24.17
C ASN A 791 -7.92 -29.94 -24.35
N ILE A 792 -7.90 -30.75 -23.27
CA ILE A 792 -7.67 -32.20 -23.35
C ILE A 792 -8.77 -32.87 -24.21
N GLY A 793 -10.03 -32.49 -24.00
CA GLY A 793 -11.16 -32.99 -24.79
C GLY A 793 -11.00 -32.70 -26.29
N LEU A 794 -10.53 -31.51 -26.64
CA LEU A 794 -10.22 -31.16 -28.04
C LEU A 794 -9.09 -32.02 -28.61
N VAL A 795 -8.04 -32.33 -27.84
CA VAL A 795 -6.97 -33.23 -28.30
C VAL A 795 -7.50 -34.64 -28.57
N TYR A 796 -8.33 -35.19 -27.67
CA TYR A 796 -8.96 -36.50 -27.89
C TYR A 796 -9.91 -36.49 -29.09
N SER A 797 -10.63 -35.38 -29.32
CA SER A 797 -11.48 -35.21 -30.50
C SER A 797 -10.68 -35.26 -31.80
N ASP A 798 -9.50 -34.64 -31.83
CA ASP A 798 -8.62 -34.65 -33.00
C ASP A 798 -7.94 -36.02 -33.20
N MET A 799 -7.79 -36.81 -32.14
CA MET A 799 -7.37 -38.22 -32.22
C MET A 799 -8.49 -39.19 -32.65
N GLY A 800 -9.74 -38.73 -32.79
CA GLY A 800 -10.91 -39.60 -33.05
C GLY A 800 -11.46 -40.33 -31.83
N GLU A 801 -10.92 -40.09 -30.63
CA GLU A 801 -11.40 -40.68 -29.38
C GLU A 801 -12.59 -39.89 -28.80
N HIS A 802 -13.70 -39.84 -29.55
CA HIS A 802 -14.83 -38.95 -29.26
C HIS A 802 -15.49 -39.17 -27.89
N VAL A 803 -15.56 -40.41 -27.40
CA VAL A 803 -16.11 -40.71 -26.05
C VAL A 803 -15.27 -40.04 -24.96
N ARG A 804 -13.94 -40.22 -25.00
CA ARG A 804 -13.03 -39.58 -24.04
C ARG A 804 -13.01 -38.06 -24.20
N ALA A 805 -13.17 -37.56 -25.42
CA ALA A 805 -13.35 -36.14 -25.67
C ALA A 805 -14.58 -35.60 -24.90
N LEU A 806 -15.75 -36.21 -25.10
CA LEU A 806 -16.99 -35.82 -24.43
C LEU A 806 -16.90 -35.96 -22.91
N GLU A 807 -16.25 -36.99 -22.38
CA GLU A 807 -16.04 -37.14 -20.93
C GLU A 807 -15.27 -35.94 -20.35
N ASN A 808 -14.17 -35.54 -20.98
CA ASN A 808 -13.36 -34.42 -20.52
C ASN A 808 -14.10 -33.08 -20.69
N LEU A 809 -14.74 -32.86 -21.85
CA LEU A 809 -15.54 -31.66 -22.10
C LEU A 809 -16.70 -31.50 -21.09
N ASN A 810 -17.40 -32.60 -20.77
CA ASN A 810 -18.48 -32.59 -19.79
C ASN A 810 -17.98 -32.37 -18.36
N LYS A 811 -16.81 -32.91 -17.99
CA LYS A 811 -16.15 -32.59 -16.72
C LYS A 811 -15.82 -31.10 -16.63
N GLY A 812 -15.25 -30.52 -17.69
CA GLY A 812 -14.99 -29.08 -17.77
C GLY A 812 -16.26 -28.25 -17.64
N LEU A 813 -17.31 -28.58 -18.40
CA LEU A 813 -18.61 -27.92 -18.34
C LEU A 813 -19.24 -27.98 -16.94
N ALA A 814 -19.16 -29.13 -16.26
CA ALA A 814 -19.69 -29.30 -14.92
C ALA A 814 -18.97 -28.41 -13.89
N ILE A 815 -17.66 -28.22 -14.04
CA ILE A 815 -16.88 -27.30 -13.21
C ILE A 815 -17.29 -25.85 -13.50
N PHE A 816 -17.35 -25.43 -14.77
CA PHE A 816 -17.77 -24.07 -15.12
C PHE A 816 -19.16 -23.73 -14.59
N LYS A 817 -20.14 -24.63 -14.72
CA LYS A 817 -21.50 -24.43 -14.20
C LYS A 817 -21.56 -24.21 -12.68
N LYS A 818 -20.57 -24.71 -11.93
CA LYS A 818 -20.48 -24.51 -10.48
C LYS A 818 -19.74 -23.22 -10.11
N ALA A 819 -18.77 -22.82 -10.92
CA ALA A 819 -17.85 -21.72 -10.59
C ALA A 819 -18.29 -20.36 -11.15
N LEU A 820 -18.95 -20.37 -12.31
CA LEU A 820 -19.29 -19.17 -13.07
C LEU A 820 -20.80 -19.03 -13.25
N PRO A 821 -21.29 -17.81 -13.52
CA PRO A 821 -22.66 -17.62 -13.99
C PRO A 821 -22.98 -18.48 -15.21
N LEU A 822 -24.20 -19.01 -15.32
CA LEU A 822 -24.57 -19.91 -16.42
C LEU A 822 -24.51 -19.27 -17.81
N ASN A 823 -24.57 -17.94 -17.86
CA ASN A 823 -24.43 -17.14 -19.08
C ASN A 823 -22.97 -16.77 -19.39
N HIS A 824 -21.98 -17.30 -18.65
CA HIS A 824 -20.58 -16.97 -18.87
C HIS A 824 -20.06 -17.51 -20.24
N PRO A 825 -19.25 -16.74 -21.00
CA PRO A 825 -18.69 -17.17 -22.28
C PRO A 825 -17.89 -18.50 -22.24
N ASP A 826 -17.19 -18.80 -21.14
CA ASP A 826 -16.50 -20.09 -20.96
C ASP A 826 -17.48 -21.28 -20.95
N VAL A 827 -18.71 -21.12 -20.44
CA VAL A 827 -19.76 -22.15 -20.50
C VAL A 827 -20.20 -22.36 -21.94
N ALA A 828 -20.37 -21.27 -22.72
CA ALA A 828 -20.66 -21.36 -24.14
C ALA A 828 -19.52 -22.00 -24.93
N ALA A 829 -18.26 -21.72 -24.59
CA ALA A 829 -17.10 -22.33 -25.21
C ALA A 829 -17.10 -23.86 -25.01
N SER A 830 -17.43 -24.36 -23.80
CA SER A 830 -17.63 -25.79 -23.57
C SER A 830 -18.73 -26.38 -24.45
N TYR A 831 -19.91 -25.75 -24.51
CA TYR A 831 -20.99 -26.24 -25.39
C TYR A 831 -20.57 -26.25 -26.86
N ASN A 832 -19.88 -25.20 -27.32
CA ASN A 832 -19.36 -25.14 -28.68
C ASN A 832 -18.33 -26.27 -28.95
N SER A 833 -17.42 -26.55 -28.01
CA SER A 833 -16.49 -27.69 -28.15
C SER A 833 -17.22 -29.03 -28.17
N ILE A 834 -18.27 -29.21 -27.35
CA ILE A 834 -19.10 -30.43 -27.35
C ILE A 834 -19.84 -30.58 -28.68
N GLY A 835 -20.42 -29.49 -29.19
CA GLY A 835 -21.07 -29.46 -30.50
C GLY A 835 -20.11 -29.85 -31.63
N SER A 836 -18.85 -29.41 -31.56
CA SER A 836 -17.81 -29.80 -32.52
C SER A 836 -17.48 -31.29 -32.47
N VAL A 837 -17.49 -31.92 -31.29
CA VAL A 837 -17.32 -33.38 -31.20
C VAL A 837 -18.51 -34.12 -31.80
N TYR A 838 -19.74 -33.70 -31.48
CA TYR A 838 -20.94 -34.32 -32.08
C TYR A 838 -20.99 -34.15 -33.60
N TYR A 839 -20.56 -32.99 -34.12
CA TYR A 839 -20.43 -32.76 -35.55
C TYR A 839 -19.46 -33.76 -36.20
N LYS A 840 -18.30 -34.02 -35.60
CA LYS A 840 -17.35 -35.03 -36.09
C LYS A 840 -17.86 -36.47 -35.99
N MET A 841 -18.74 -36.75 -35.02
CA MET A 841 -19.46 -38.03 -34.90
C MET A 841 -20.63 -38.17 -35.88
N ASP A 842 -20.86 -37.17 -36.73
CA ASP A 842 -22.01 -37.06 -37.64
C ASP A 842 -23.38 -36.96 -36.92
N GLU A 843 -23.39 -36.67 -35.62
CA GLU A 843 -24.60 -36.44 -34.82
C GLU A 843 -25.10 -34.99 -34.96
N ARG A 844 -25.58 -34.64 -36.17
CA ARG A 844 -25.90 -33.25 -36.56
C ARG A 844 -26.90 -32.55 -35.64
N SER A 845 -27.97 -33.22 -35.23
CA SER A 845 -29.00 -32.62 -34.37
C SER A 845 -28.45 -32.21 -33.00
N ARG A 846 -27.58 -33.04 -32.41
CA ARG A 846 -26.95 -32.73 -31.11
C ARG A 846 -25.86 -31.68 -31.27
N ALA A 847 -25.17 -31.65 -32.40
CA ALA A 847 -24.24 -30.57 -32.71
C ALA A 847 -24.98 -29.22 -32.74
N LEU A 848 -26.10 -29.13 -33.46
CA LEU A 848 -26.95 -27.93 -33.52
C LEU A 848 -27.46 -27.52 -32.13
N GLU A 849 -28.02 -28.44 -31.35
CA GLU A 849 -28.51 -28.15 -29.99
C GLU A 849 -27.43 -27.49 -29.11
N ASN A 850 -26.20 -28.00 -29.17
CA ASN A 850 -25.09 -27.47 -28.40
C ASN A 850 -24.59 -26.12 -28.94
N TYR A 851 -24.53 -25.94 -30.27
CA TYR A 851 -24.18 -24.65 -30.86
C TYR A 851 -25.23 -23.58 -30.59
N GLU A 852 -26.52 -23.91 -30.64
CA GLU A 852 -27.62 -22.99 -30.33
C GLU A 852 -27.59 -22.57 -28.85
N ARG A 853 -27.33 -23.50 -27.92
CA ARG A 853 -27.10 -23.16 -26.51
C ARG A 853 -25.90 -22.22 -26.33
N ALA A 854 -24.80 -22.49 -27.03
CA ALA A 854 -23.64 -21.60 -27.00
C ALA A 854 -23.99 -20.21 -27.55
N LEU A 855 -24.76 -20.15 -28.64
CA LEU A 855 -25.21 -18.91 -29.27
C LEU A 855 -26.08 -18.09 -28.31
N GLU A 856 -27.08 -18.71 -27.69
CA GLU A 856 -27.99 -18.06 -26.74
C GLU A 856 -27.24 -17.43 -25.57
N ILE A 857 -26.26 -18.17 -25.02
CA ILE A 857 -25.42 -17.68 -23.92
C ILE A 857 -24.62 -16.45 -24.35
N VAL A 858 -23.92 -16.55 -25.49
CA VAL A 858 -23.05 -15.48 -25.98
C VAL A 858 -23.85 -14.22 -26.34
N GLN A 859 -25.03 -14.36 -26.94
CA GLN A 859 -25.92 -13.23 -27.29
C GLN A 859 -26.48 -12.50 -26.06
N LYS A 860 -26.66 -13.20 -24.93
CA LYS A 860 -27.14 -12.58 -23.68
C LYS A 860 -26.09 -11.71 -22.99
N VAL A 861 -24.80 -12.03 -23.15
CA VAL A 861 -23.70 -11.38 -22.39
C VAL A 861 -22.84 -10.49 -23.25
N LEU A 862 -22.58 -10.89 -24.49
CA LEU A 862 -21.81 -10.12 -25.46
C LEU A 862 -22.79 -9.41 -26.41
N SER A 863 -22.33 -8.33 -27.05
CA SER A 863 -23.13 -7.69 -28.09
C SER A 863 -23.42 -8.68 -29.23
N ASN A 864 -24.57 -8.55 -29.89
CA ASN A 864 -24.89 -9.36 -31.08
C ASN A 864 -23.84 -9.19 -32.20
N SER A 865 -23.07 -8.10 -32.17
CA SER A 865 -21.93 -7.84 -33.04
C SER A 865 -20.61 -8.46 -32.56
N HIS A 866 -20.60 -9.29 -31.52
CA HIS A 866 -19.35 -9.84 -31.00
C HIS A 866 -18.76 -10.93 -31.93
N PRO A 867 -17.44 -10.96 -32.19
CA PRO A 867 -16.81 -11.95 -33.08
C PRO A 867 -17.08 -13.42 -32.72
N ASN A 868 -17.24 -13.75 -31.43
CA ASN A 868 -17.61 -15.11 -31.00
C ASN A 868 -19.02 -15.53 -31.46
N VAL A 869 -19.97 -14.60 -31.59
CA VAL A 869 -21.31 -14.89 -32.16
C VAL A 869 -21.15 -15.34 -33.61
N ALA A 870 -20.32 -14.64 -34.40
CA ALA A 870 -20.03 -15.02 -35.77
C ALA A 870 -19.37 -16.39 -35.89
N LYS A 871 -18.48 -16.76 -34.97
CA LYS A 871 -17.87 -18.11 -34.95
C LYS A 871 -18.92 -19.21 -34.78
N ILE A 872 -19.88 -19.00 -33.90
CA ILE A 872 -20.95 -19.99 -33.66
C ILE A 872 -21.88 -20.06 -34.89
N TYR A 873 -22.24 -18.92 -35.48
CA TYR A 873 -22.98 -18.92 -36.75
C TYR A 873 -22.25 -19.67 -37.87
N ASN A 874 -20.92 -19.52 -37.98
CA ASN A 874 -20.12 -20.31 -38.92
C ASN A 874 -20.21 -21.83 -38.63
N HIS A 875 -20.15 -22.24 -37.36
CA HIS A 875 -20.28 -23.66 -37.01
C HIS A 875 -21.68 -24.22 -37.31
N ILE A 876 -22.72 -23.43 -37.05
CA ILE A 876 -24.11 -23.77 -37.41
C ILE A 876 -24.27 -23.86 -38.93
N GLY A 877 -23.70 -22.90 -39.68
CA GLY A 877 -23.69 -22.88 -41.14
C GLY A 877 -23.00 -24.10 -41.73
N LEU A 878 -21.88 -24.53 -41.15
CA LEU A 878 -21.19 -25.77 -41.55
C LEU A 878 -22.08 -27.01 -41.37
N VAL A 879 -22.82 -27.09 -40.26
CA VAL A 879 -23.74 -28.22 -40.04
C VAL A 879 -24.85 -28.24 -41.09
N TYR A 880 -25.48 -27.09 -41.39
CA TYR A 880 -26.51 -27.01 -42.43
C TYR A 880 -25.97 -27.26 -43.84
N SER A 881 -24.74 -26.83 -44.12
CA SER A 881 -24.08 -27.06 -45.41
C SER A 881 -23.98 -28.55 -45.70
N ASP A 882 -23.49 -29.32 -44.75
CA ASP A 882 -23.33 -30.77 -44.88
C ASP A 882 -24.68 -31.53 -44.87
N MET A 883 -25.70 -30.99 -44.21
CA MET A 883 -27.08 -31.51 -44.30
C MET A 883 -27.72 -31.23 -45.66
N GLY A 884 -27.09 -30.44 -46.53
CA GLY A 884 -27.62 -30.00 -47.82
C GLY A 884 -28.62 -28.84 -47.73
N GLU A 885 -28.84 -28.28 -46.54
CA GLU A 885 -29.73 -27.13 -46.29
C GLU A 885 -29.04 -25.81 -46.66
N ARG A 886 -28.71 -25.68 -47.95
CA ARG A 886 -27.86 -24.60 -48.51
C ARG A 886 -28.35 -23.19 -48.16
N SER A 887 -29.65 -22.93 -48.19
CA SER A 887 -30.21 -21.60 -47.87
C SER A 887 -29.94 -21.19 -46.42
N ARG A 888 -30.12 -22.11 -45.46
CA ARG A 888 -29.86 -21.84 -44.04
C ARG A 888 -28.36 -21.76 -43.77
N ALA A 889 -27.55 -22.57 -44.45
CA ALA A 889 -26.10 -22.47 -44.38
C ALA A 889 -25.62 -21.07 -44.79
N LEU A 890 -26.10 -20.59 -45.95
CA LEU A 890 -25.77 -19.27 -46.46
C LEU A 890 -26.23 -18.15 -45.51
N GLU A 891 -27.46 -18.21 -45.01
CA GLU A 891 -27.97 -17.21 -44.06
C GLU A 891 -27.10 -17.11 -42.80
N ASN A 892 -26.66 -18.23 -42.25
CA ASN A 892 -25.78 -18.24 -41.07
C ASN A 892 -24.38 -17.71 -41.41
N TYR A 893 -23.81 -18.05 -42.57
CA TYR A 893 -22.54 -17.49 -43.00
C TYR A 893 -22.62 -15.99 -43.28
N GLU A 894 -23.72 -15.49 -43.84
CA GLU A 894 -23.94 -14.05 -44.06
C GLU A 894 -24.06 -13.29 -42.74
N LYS A 895 -24.80 -13.83 -41.76
CA LYS A 895 -24.84 -13.29 -40.39
C LYS A 895 -23.45 -13.24 -39.75
N ALA A 896 -22.66 -14.32 -39.90
CA ALA A 896 -21.29 -14.34 -39.41
C ALA A 896 -20.41 -13.28 -40.09
N LEU A 897 -20.55 -13.14 -41.41
CA LEU A 897 -19.79 -12.20 -42.21
C LEU A 897 -20.12 -10.75 -41.85
N GLU A 898 -21.39 -10.40 -41.74
CA GLU A 898 -21.85 -9.04 -41.37
C GLU A 898 -21.23 -8.61 -40.03
N ILE A 899 -21.26 -9.49 -39.03
CA ILE A 899 -20.68 -9.23 -37.71
C ILE A 899 -19.16 -9.00 -37.82
N GLN A 900 -18.48 -9.86 -38.57
CA GLN A 900 -17.02 -9.81 -38.70
C GLN A 900 -16.56 -8.58 -39.49
N GLU A 901 -17.24 -8.19 -40.57
CA GLU A 901 -16.89 -7.02 -41.38
C GLU A 901 -17.06 -5.71 -40.60
N LYS A 902 -18.00 -5.67 -39.66
CA LYS A 902 -18.23 -4.52 -38.79
C LYS A 902 -17.21 -4.38 -37.65
N THR A 903 -16.67 -5.49 -37.15
CA THR A 903 -15.88 -5.51 -35.89
C THR A 903 -14.41 -5.85 -36.05
N LEU A 904 -14.04 -6.55 -37.12
CA LEU A 904 -12.69 -7.03 -37.35
C LEU A 904 -11.99 -6.22 -38.45
N PRO A 905 -10.66 -6.07 -38.39
CA PRO A 905 -9.90 -5.54 -39.52
C PRO A 905 -10.07 -6.42 -40.76
N THR A 906 -9.97 -5.83 -41.96
CA THR A 906 -10.13 -6.55 -43.24
C THR A 906 -9.10 -7.66 -43.49
N SER A 907 -8.03 -7.70 -42.69
CA SER A 907 -7.01 -8.76 -42.69
C SER A 907 -7.27 -9.86 -41.66
N HIS A 908 -8.40 -9.87 -40.94
CA HIS A 908 -8.62 -10.85 -39.88
C HIS A 908 -8.87 -12.26 -40.46
N LEU A 909 -8.26 -13.29 -39.87
CA LEU A 909 -8.35 -14.66 -40.38
C LEU A 909 -9.75 -15.25 -40.31
N ASP A 910 -10.55 -14.87 -39.31
CA ASP A 910 -11.94 -15.33 -39.19
C ASP A 910 -12.79 -14.90 -40.40
N LEU A 911 -12.55 -13.71 -40.98
CA LEU A 911 -13.18 -13.28 -42.24
C LEU A 911 -12.81 -14.22 -43.39
N ALA A 912 -11.54 -14.59 -43.48
CA ALA A 912 -11.07 -15.51 -44.52
C ALA A 912 -11.67 -16.91 -44.38
N THR A 913 -11.91 -17.37 -43.15
CA THR A 913 -12.61 -18.64 -42.91
C THR A 913 -14.06 -18.56 -43.38
N THR A 914 -14.79 -17.49 -43.03
CA THR A 914 -16.18 -17.29 -43.48
C THR A 914 -16.27 -17.21 -45.00
N TYR A 915 -15.41 -16.43 -45.66
CA TYR A 915 -15.33 -16.39 -47.12
C TYR A 915 -15.00 -17.76 -47.73
N GLY A 916 -14.09 -18.53 -47.12
CA GLY A 916 -13.79 -19.88 -47.55
C GLY A 916 -15.00 -20.83 -47.48
N ASN A 917 -15.75 -20.78 -46.37
CA ASN A 917 -16.95 -21.59 -46.18
C ASN A 917 -18.06 -21.22 -47.18
N ILE A 918 -18.28 -19.93 -47.42
CA ILE A 918 -19.21 -19.44 -48.46
C ILE A 918 -18.75 -19.89 -49.85
N GLY A 919 -17.44 -19.81 -50.14
CA GLY A 919 -16.85 -20.28 -51.39
C GLY A 919 -17.09 -21.78 -51.61
N SER A 920 -16.90 -22.60 -50.57
CA SER A 920 -17.19 -24.04 -50.60
C SER A 920 -18.65 -24.31 -50.89
N LEU A 921 -19.57 -23.63 -50.18
CA LEU A 921 -21.00 -23.79 -50.39
C LEU A 921 -21.41 -23.44 -51.83
N TYR A 922 -20.87 -22.37 -52.42
CA TYR A 922 -21.11 -22.02 -53.82
C TYR A 922 -20.52 -23.05 -54.79
N SER A 923 -19.36 -23.63 -54.48
CA SER A 923 -18.76 -24.72 -55.25
C SER A 923 -19.67 -25.95 -55.26
N ASP A 924 -20.21 -26.33 -54.10
CA ASP A 924 -21.14 -27.47 -53.93
C ASP A 924 -22.51 -27.23 -54.59
N MET A 925 -22.82 -25.97 -54.92
CA MET A 925 -23.98 -25.57 -55.71
C MET A 925 -23.70 -25.51 -57.22
N GLY A 926 -22.46 -25.75 -57.66
CA GLY A 926 -22.02 -25.59 -59.05
C GLY A 926 -21.90 -24.12 -59.48
N GLN A 927 -21.97 -23.16 -58.56
CA GLN A 927 -21.85 -21.73 -58.84
C GLN A 927 -20.38 -21.28 -58.77
N TYR A 928 -19.55 -21.88 -59.64
CA TYR A 928 -18.10 -21.76 -59.60
C TYR A 928 -17.57 -20.32 -59.70
N SER A 929 -18.24 -19.43 -60.44
CA SER A 929 -17.84 -18.01 -60.53
C SER A 929 -17.92 -17.29 -59.18
N ARG A 930 -19.00 -17.55 -58.41
CA ARG A 930 -19.16 -17.02 -57.05
C ARG A 930 -18.20 -17.70 -56.07
N ALA A 931 -17.99 -19.01 -56.23
CA ALA A 931 -17.01 -19.74 -55.43
C ALA A 931 -15.61 -19.13 -55.57
N LEU A 932 -15.17 -18.86 -56.81
CA LEU A 932 -13.89 -18.18 -57.09
C LEU A 932 -13.83 -16.78 -56.50
N GLU A 933 -14.90 -15.99 -56.56
CA GLU A 933 -14.93 -14.66 -55.95
C GLU A 933 -14.61 -14.73 -54.45
N TYR A 934 -15.33 -15.59 -53.73
CA TYR A 934 -15.17 -15.74 -52.28
C TYR A 934 -13.85 -16.40 -51.89
N TYR A 935 -13.39 -17.41 -52.64
CA TYR A 935 -12.07 -18.01 -52.39
C TYR A 935 -10.93 -17.02 -52.65
N ASN A 936 -11.04 -16.15 -53.67
CA ASN A 936 -10.05 -15.10 -53.91
C ASN A 936 -10.07 -14.04 -52.80
N LYS A 937 -11.25 -13.66 -52.29
CA LYS A 937 -11.36 -12.80 -51.09
C LYS A 937 -10.66 -13.46 -49.90
N ALA A 938 -10.93 -14.74 -49.63
CA ALA A 938 -10.29 -15.49 -48.55
C ALA A 938 -8.75 -15.55 -48.69
N LEU A 939 -8.25 -15.85 -49.90
CA LEU A 939 -6.83 -15.89 -50.21
C LEU A 939 -6.18 -14.52 -49.98
N LYS A 940 -6.77 -13.44 -50.51
CA LYS A 940 -6.26 -12.07 -50.36
C LYS A 940 -6.21 -11.63 -48.90
N THR A 941 -7.22 -11.98 -48.11
CA THR A 941 -7.24 -11.73 -46.66
C THR A 941 -6.12 -12.48 -45.94
N LYS A 942 -5.93 -13.78 -46.24
CA LYS A 942 -4.84 -14.59 -45.67
C LYS A 942 -3.45 -14.05 -46.08
N GLN A 943 -3.26 -13.66 -47.33
CA GLN A 943 -1.99 -13.09 -47.83
C GLN A 943 -1.59 -11.79 -47.10
N ARG A 944 -2.58 -10.98 -46.68
CA ARG A 944 -2.33 -9.77 -45.89
C ARG A 944 -1.96 -10.06 -44.43
N ALA A 945 -2.46 -11.16 -43.88
CA ALA A 945 -2.38 -11.47 -42.46
C ALA A 945 -1.22 -12.41 -42.09
N LEU A 946 -0.81 -13.26 -43.02
CA LEU A 946 0.08 -14.38 -42.77
C LEU A 946 1.36 -14.29 -43.61
N PRO A 947 2.46 -14.93 -43.15
CA PRO A 947 3.65 -15.10 -43.96
C PRO A 947 3.36 -15.81 -45.30
N PRO A 948 4.10 -15.53 -46.38
CA PRO A 948 3.86 -16.12 -47.71
C PRO A 948 3.92 -17.66 -47.74
N ILE A 949 4.68 -18.27 -46.84
CA ILE A 949 4.81 -19.72 -46.71
C ILE A 949 3.86 -20.30 -45.67
N HIS A 950 2.75 -19.63 -45.30
CA HIS A 950 1.84 -20.22 -44.31
C HIS A 950 1.00 -21.36 -44.92
N PRO A 951 0.85 -22.54 -44.26
CA PRO A 951 0.12 -23.70 -44.80
C PRO A 951 -1.31 -23.39 -45.27
N SER A 952 -2.01 -22.48 -44.58
CA SER A 952 -3.38 -22.08 -44.96
C SER A 952 -3.48 -21.37 -46.32
N LEU A 953 -2.39 -20.80 -46.81
CA LEU A 953 -2.32 -20.24 -48.17
C LEU A 953 -2.33 -21.37 -49.20
N GLY A 954 -1.59 -22.46 -48.95
CA GLY A 954 -1.62 -23.66 -49.78
C GLY A 954 -3.01 -24.26 -49.91
N ILE A 955 -3.75 -24.39 -48.80
CA ILE A 955 -5.16 -24.84 -48.82
C ILE A 955 -6.03 -23.93 -49.69
N SER A 956 -5.81 -22.61 -49.62
CA SER A 956 -6.62 -21.65 -50.40
C SER A 956 -6.33 -21.76 -51.90
N TYR A 957 -5.06 -21.95 -52.28
CA TYR A 957 -4.69 -22.23 -53.65
C TYR A 957 -5.24 -23.56 -54.16
N ASN A 958 -5.23 -24.62 -53.34
CA ASN A 958 -5.85 -25.90 -53.68
C ASN A 958 -7.36 -25.76 -53.92
N ASN A 959 -8.08 -25.04 -53.07
CA ASN A 959 -9.52 -24.84 -53.25
C ASN A 959 -9.82 -24.06 -54.54
N ILE A 960 -9.05 -23.01 -54.83
CA ILE A 960 -9.17 -22.25 -56.09
C ILE A 960 -8.84 -23.14 -57.29
N ALA A 961 -7.80 -23.96 -57.19
CA ALA A 961 -7.39 -24.88 -58.24
C ALA A 961 -8.47 -25.94 -58.52
N SER A 962 -9.12 -26.47 -57.48
CA SER A 962 -10.23 -27.41 -57.62
C SER A 962 -11.39 -26.79 -58.40
N VAL A 963 -11.74 -25.53 -58.12
CA VAL A 963 -12.81 -24.85 -58.87
C VAL A 963 -12.42 -24.61 -60.33
N TYR A 964 -11.16 -24.25 -60.61
CA TYR A 964 -10.68 -24.15 -62.00
C TYR A 964 -10.67 -25.50 -62.71
N TYR A 965 -10.35 -26.58 -62.00
CA TYR A 965 -10.38 -27.93 -62.54
C TYR A 965 -11.82 -28.33 -62.90
N ASP A 966 -12.79 -28.08 -62.02
CA ASP A 966 -14.21 -28.36 -62.27
C ASP A 966 -14.79 -27.51 -63.42
N LEU A 967 -14.24 -26.31 -63.64
CA LEU A 967 -14.55 -25.45 -64.79
C LEU A 967 -13.91 -25.93 -66.11
N GLY A 968 -13.02 -26.93 -66.08
CA GLY A 968 -12.24 -27.39 -67.23
C GLY A 968 -11.04 -26.51 -67.58
N GLU A 969 -10.71 -25.50 -66.75
CA GLU A 969 -9.56 -24.61 -66.93
C GLU A 969 -8.27 -25.24 -66.36
N TYR A 970 -7.89 -26.41 -66.86
CA TYR A 970 -6.86 -27.27 -66.26
C TYR A 970 -5.48 -26.60 -66.12
N TYR A 971 -5.09 -25.71 -67.05
CA TYR A 971 -3.81 -24.97 -66.93
C TYR A 971 -3.80 -24.00 -65.74
N ARG A 972 -4.91 -23.32 -65.47
CA ARG A 972 -5.05 -22.44 -64.29
C ARG A 972 -5.15 -23.24 -63.00
N ALA A 973 -5.78 -24.41 -63.05
CA ALA A 973 -5.78 -25.36 -61.95
C ALA A 973 -4.34 -25.80 -61.61
N LEU A 974 -3.56 -26.22 -62.61
CA LEU A 974 -2.16 -26.61 -62.42
C LEU A 974 -1.30 -25.48 -61.84
N GLU A 975 -1.47 -24.23 -62.29
CA GLU A 975 -0.74 -23.09 -61.75
C GLU A 975 -0.98 -22.93 -60.24
N ASN A 976 -2.24 -23.02 -59.82
CA ASN A 976 -2.61 -22.87 -58.41
C ASN A 976 -2.21 -24.10 -57.59
N TYR A 977 -2.37 -25.33 -58.11
CA TYR A 977 -1.89 -26.54 -57.44
C TYR A 977 -0.37 -26.52 -57.23
N LYS A 978 0.41 -26.03 -58.20
CA LYS A 978 1.87 -25.89 -58.05
C LYS A 978 2.24 -24.87 -56.97
N LYS A 979 1.53 -23.73 -56.89
CA LYS A 979 1.70 -22.76 -55.78
C LYS A 979 1.36 -23.37 -54.43
N ALA A 980 0.31 -24.18 -54.37
CA ALA A 980 -0.05 -24.90 -53.15
C ALA A 980 1.02 -25.91 -52.74
N LEU A 981 1.52 -26.69 -53.70
CA LEU A 981 2.58 -27.68 -53.49
C LEU A 981 3.86 -27.03 -52.97
N GLU A 982 4.32 -25.92 -53.59
CA GLU A 982 5.54 -25.22 -53.16
C GLU A 982 5.47 -24.77 -51.68
N ILE A 983 4.29 -24.31 -51.24
CA ILE A 983 4.07 -23.93 -49.84
C ILE A 983 4.08 -25.17 -48.95
N GLN A 984 3.38 -26.23 -49.34
CA GLN A 984 3.26 -27.45 -48.57
C GLN A 984 4.62 -28.16 -48.40
N GLU A 985 5.43 -28.28 -49.44
CA GLU A 985 6.77 -28.89 -49.39
C GLU A 985 7.71 -28.18 -48.41
N LYS A 986 7.58 -26.85 -48.29
CA LYS A 986 8.39 -26.03 -47.37
C LYS A 986 7.92 -26.08 -45.92
N THR A 987 6.71 -26.54 -45.65
CA THR A 987 6.04 -26.35 -44.35
C THR A 987 5.59 -27.63 -43.67
N LEU A 988 5.28 -28.67 -44.43
CA LEU A 988 4.77 -29.93 -43.95
C LEU A 988 5.89 -30.98 -43.95
N SER A 989 5.75 -32.01 -43.11
CA SER A 989 6.64 -33.18 -43.17
C SER A 989 6.49 -33.89 -44.51
N ALA A 990 7.56 -34.52 -45.01
CA ALA A 990 7.56 -35.22 -46.30
C ALA A 990 6.51 -36.34 -46.43
N SER A 991 5.99 -36.86 -45.31
CA SER A 991 4.93 -37.87 -45.26
C SER A 991 3.53 -37.30 -44.98
N HIS A 992 3.34 -35.98 -45.08
CA HIS A 992 2.06 -35.36 -44.73
C HIS A 992 0.97 -35.68 -45.78
N PRO A 993 -0.24 -36.11 -45.38
CA PRO A 993 -1.32 -36.48 -46.32
C PRO A 993 -1.69 -35.39 -47.34
N ASP A 994 -1.69 -34.12 -46.93
CA ASP A 994 -1.99 -33.00 -47.84
C ASP A 994 -1.06 -32.92 -49.06
N LEU A 995 0.21 -33.36 -48.95
CA LEU A 995 1.12 -33.42 -50.09
C LEU A 995 0.65 -34.46 -51.10
N ALA A 996 0.22 -35.64 -50.63
CA ALA A 996 -0.31 -36.68 -51.50
C ALA A 996 -1.56 -36.23 -52.24
N ILE A 997 -2.46 -35.52 -51.56
CA ILE A 997 -3.68 -34.95 -52.16
C ILE A 997 -3.32 -33.97 -53.28
N THR A 998 -2.38 -33.04 -53.03
CA THR A 998 -1.97 -32.07 -54.04
C THR A 998 -1.28 -32.74 -55.23
N PHE A 999 -0.40 -33.72 -54.99
CA PHE A 999 0.20 -34.52 -56.07
C PHE A 999 -0.85 -35.28 -56.89
N ASN A 1000 -1.84 -35.90 -56.25
CA ASN A 1000 -2.95 -36.58 -56.92
C ASN A 1000 -3.80 -35.61 -57.76
N ASN A 1001 -4.02 -34.39 -57.28
CA ASN A 1001 -4.78 -33.37 -58.00
C ASN A 1001 -4.01 -32.82 -59.20
N ILE A 1002 -2.70 -32.58 -59.05
CA ILE A 1002 -1.80 -32.22 -60.17
C ILE A 1002 -1.78 -33.33 -61.22
N ALA A 1003 -1.66 -34.57 -60.79
CA ALA A 1003 -1.65 -35.73 -61.67
C ALA A 1003 -2.96 -35.89 -62.45
N SER A 1004 -4.10 -35.63 -61.79
CA SER A 1004 -5.42 -35.66 -62.42
C SER A 1004 -5.57 -34.53 -63.46
N ALA A 1005 -5.11 -33.31 -63.15
CA ALA A 1005 -5.09 -32.22 -64.13
C ALA A 1005 -4.20 -32.54 -65.34
N TYR A 1006 -3.04 -33.17 -65.15
CA TYR A 1006 -2.19 -33.63 -66.25
C TYR A 1006 -2.84 -34.74 -67.09
N MET A 1007 -3.57 -35.66 -66.46
CA MET A 1007 -4.35 -36.70 -67.14
C MET A 1007 -5.36 -36.09 -68.12
N ASP A 1008 -6.11 -35.07 -67.68
CA ASP A 1008 -7.17 -34.46 -68.49
C ASP A 1008 -6.64 -33.52 -69.58
N ILE A 1009 -5.42 -33.02 -69.43
CA ILE A 1009 -4.69 -32.30 -70.50
C ILE A 1009 -4.09 -33.28 -71.53
N GLY A 1010 -3.93 -34.56 -71.18
CA GLY A 1010 -3.29 -35.59 -72.03
C GLY A 1010 -1.79 -35.78 -71.79
N GLU A 1011 -1.21 -35.13 -70.77
CA GLU A 1011 0.21 -35.31 -70.38
C GLU A 1011 0.39 -36.51 -69.44
N HIS A 1012 0.24 -37.72 -69.98
CA HIS A 1012 0.24 -38.95 -69.18
C HIS A 1012 1.57 -39.26 -68.47
N SER A 1013 2.72 -38.81 -69.00
CA SER A 1013 4.02 -38.98 -68.34
C SER A 1013 4.15 -38.13 -67.07
N GLY A 1014 3.76 -36.85 -67.14
CA GLY A 1014 3.74 -35.94 -66.00
C GLY A 1014 2.71 -36.36 -64.95
N ALA A 1015 1.56 -36.91 -65.37
CA ALA A 1015 0.59 -37.48 -64.46
C ALA A 1015 1.16 -38.65 -63.65
N LEU A 1016 1.83 -39.60 -64.31
CA LEU A 1016 2.43 -40.76 -63.65
C LEU A 1016 3.49 -40.35 -62.63
N GLU A 1017 4.36 -39.37 -62.94
CA GLU A 1017 5.37 -38.89 -62.00
C GLU A 1017 4.74 -38.40 -60.68
N ASN A 1018 3.66 -37.63 -60.78
CA ASN A 1018 2.96 -37.10 -59.61
C ASN A 1018 2.15 -38.18 -58.87
N PHE A 1019 1.53 -39.13 -59.58
CA PHE A 1019 0.87 -40.27 -58.93
C PHE A 1019 1.85 -41.15 -58.15
N HIS A 1020 3.06 -41.40 -58.67
CA HIS A 1020 4.10 -42.14 -57.93
C HIS A 1020 4.47 -41.44 -56.62
N LYS A 1021 4.68 -40.11 -56.65
CA LYS A 1021 4.96 -39.32 -55.45
C LYS A 1021 3.81 -39.37 -54.43
N ALA A 1022 2.55 -39.31 -54.91
CA ALA A 1022 1.40 -39.42 -54.04
C ALA A 1022 1.28 -40.81 -53.38
N VAL A 1023 1.49 -41.88 -54.14
CA VAL A 1023 1.47 -43.27 -53.63
C VAL A 1023 2.56 -43.47 -52.58
N GLU A 1024 3.79 -43.01 -52.84
CA GLU A 1024 4.90 -43.15 -51.88
C GLU A 1024 4.57 -42.52 -50.51
N ILE A 1025 3.84 -41.40 -50.52
CA ILE A 1025 3.38 -40.74 -49.31
C ILE A 1025 2.23 -41.53 -48.66
N GLU A 1026 1.20 -41.92 -49.42
CA GLU A 1026 0.03 -42.65 -48.92
C GLU A 1026 0.38 -44.02 -48.33
N GLU A 1027 1.39 -44.72 -48.88
CA GLU A 1027 1.89 -45.99 -48.35
C GLU A 1027 2.63 -45.84 -47.00
N LYS A 1028 3.24 -44.68 -46.76
CA LYS A 1028 3.92 -44.37 -45.49
C LYS A 1028 2.95 -43.94 -44.37
N VAL A 1029 1.69 -43.63 -44.70
CA VAL A 1029 0.65 -43.32 -43.71
C VAL A 1029 0.19 -44.61 -43.03
N VAL A 1030 0.07 -44.62 -41.70
CA VAL A 1030 -0.30 -45.83 -40.93
C VAL A 1030 -1.63 -45.61 -40.18
N PRO A 1031 -2.68 -46.41 -40.46
CA PRO A 1031 -2.79 -47.40 -41.53
C PRO A 1031 -2.91 -46.74 -42.93
N PRO A 1032 -2.43 -47.38 -44.01
CA PRO A 1032 -2.55 -46.84 -45.37
C PRO A 1032 -4.01 -46.68 -45.78
N ASN A 1033 -4.32 -45.61 -46.51
CA ASN A 1033 -5.67 -45.42 -47.05
C ASN A 1033 -5.85 -46.28 -48.31
N TYR A 1034 -6.18 -47.56 -48.11
CA TYR A 1034 -6.35 -48.53 -49.20
C TYR A 1034 -7.38 -48.09 -50.25
N GLY A 1035 -8.41 -47.31 -49.88
CA GLY A 1035 -9.40 -46.79 -50.81
C GLY A 1035 -8.87 -45.63 -51.68
N SER A 1036 -7.97 -44.81 -51.13
CA SER A 1036 -7.25 -43.78 -51.91
C SER A 1036 -6.27 -44.44 -52.88
N LEU A 1037 -5.42 -45.33 -52.37
CA LEU A 1037 -4.44 -46.09 -53.16
C LEU A 1037 -5.09 -46.85 -54.32
N ALA A 1038 -6.24 -47.51 -54.10
CA ALA A 1038 -6.97 -48.18 -55.17
C ALA A 1038 -7.39 -47.24 -56.30
N ARG A 1039 -7.88 -46.03 -55.97
CA ARG A 1039 -8.25 -45.01 -56.97
C ARG A 1039 -7.03 -44.49 -57.71
N VAL A 1040 -5.93 -44.23 -57.01
CA VAL A 1040 -4.70 -43.72 -57.62
C VAL A 1040 -4.11 -44.76 -58.57
N TYR A 1041 -3.99 -46.03 -58.15
CA TYR A 1041 -3.52 -47.10 -59.04
C TYR A 1041 -4.42 -47.32 -60.25
N ASN A 1042 -5.75 -47.19 -60.11
CA ASN A 1042 -6.66 -47.22 -61.25
C ASN A 1042 -6.41 -46.06 -62.23
N LYS A 1043 -6.11 -44.85 -61.74
CA LYS A 1043 -5.73 -43.73 -62.60
C LYS A 1043 -4.37 -43.96 -63.28
N MET A 1044 -3.40 -44.55 -62.57
CA MET A 1044 -2.11 -44.93 -63.14
C MET A 1044 -2.24 -46.02 -64.22
N ARG A 1045 -3.12 -47.01 -64.03
CA ARG A 1045 -3.48 -48.01 -65.04
C ARG A 1045 -3.89 -47.34 -66.35
N VAL A 1046 -4.86 -46.42 -66.28
CA VAL A 1046 -5.36 -45.67 -67.45
C VAL A 1046 -4.23 -44.85 -68.09
N ALA A 1047 -3.38 -44.20 -67.29
CA ALA A 1047 -2.24 -43.43 -67.81
C ALA A 1047 -1.22 -44.32 -68.56
N TYR A 1048 -0.91 -45.51 -68.04
CA TYR A 1048 -0.03 -46.48 -68.72
C TYR A 1048 -0.64 -47.08 -69.98
N GLU A 1049 -1.95 -47.32 -69.99
CA GLU A 1049 -2.72 -47.76 -71.16
C GLU A 1049 -2.63 -46.72 -72.29
N ASN A 1050 -2.86 -45.44 -71.99
CA ASN A 1050 -2.77 -44.35 -72.97
C ASN A 1050 -1.34 -44.12 -73.49
N LEU A 1051 -0.31 -44.55 -72.75
CA LEU A 1051 1.09 -44.53 -73.20
C LEU A 1051 1.50 -45.81 -73.96
N GLY A 1052 0.59 -46.76 -74.19
CA GLY A 1052 0.87 -48.03 -74.87
C GLY A 1052 1.69 -49.02 -74.04
N LYS A 1053 1.80 -48.83 -72.72
CA LYS A 1053 2.58 -49.67 -71.81
C LYS A 1053 1.69 -50.76 -71.17
N ASN A 1054 1.13 -51.64 -71.99
CA ASN A 1054 0.09 -52.60 -71.58
C ASN A 1054 0.48 -53.51 -70.40
N LYS A 1055 1.73 -54.00 -70.35
CA LYS A 1055 2.21 -54.81 -69.22
C LYS A 1055 2.17 -54.08 -67.88
N LEU A 1056 2.55 -52.79 -67.87
CA LEU A 1056 2.48 -51.95 -66.67
C LEU A 1056 1.02 -51.60 -66.33
N SER A 1057 0.17 -51.38 -67.34
CA SER A 1057 -1.26 -51.18 -67.11
C SER A 1057 -1.88 -52.39 -66.38
N GLU A 1058 -1.62 -53.62 -66.84
CA GLU A 1058 -2.09 -54.84 -66.17
C GLU A 1058 -1.56 -54.95 -64.73
N GLU A 1059 -0.27 -54.66 -64.49
CA GLU A 1059 0.31 -54.66 -63.14
C GLU A 1059 -0.42 -53.67 -62.19
N TYR A 1060 -0.68 -52.44 -62.64
CA TYR A 1060 -1.38 -51.44 -61.82
C TYR A 1060 -2.88 -51.73 -61.68
N HIS A 1061 -3.48 -52.47 -62.61
CA HIS A 1061 -4.84 -52.99 -62.46
C HIS A 1061 -4.92 -54.01 -61.32
N GLU A 1062 -3.97 -54.95 -61.25
CA GLU A 1062 -3.89 -55.93 -60.16
C GLU A 1062 -3.68 -55.24 -58.81
N LYS A 1063 -2.76 -54.27 -58.73
CA LYS A 1063 -2.54 -53.46 -57.51
C LYS A 1063 -3.79 -52.71 -57.08
N ALA A 1064 -4.52 -52.11 -58.02
CA ALA A 1064 -5.78 -51.41 -57.72
C ALA A 1064 -6.82 -52.37 -57.12
N MET A 1065 -6.99 -53.56 -57.72
CA MET A 1065 -7.90 -54.59 -57.22
C MET A 1065 -7.50 -55.12 -55.84
N GLU A 1066 -6.20 -55.31 -55.59
CA GLU A 1066 -5.68 -55.73 -54.29
C GLU A 1066 -6.02 -54.69 -53.20
N MET A 1067 -5.77 -53.41 -53.46
CA MET A 1067 -6.08 -52.34 -52.51
C MET A 1067 -7.59 -52.17 -52.32
N GLU A 1068 -8.41 -52.36 -53.35
CA GLU A 1068 -9.86 -52.33 -53.22
C GLU A 1068 -10.38 -53.47 -52.32
N ARG A 1069 -9.79 -54.68 -52.44
CA ARG A 1069 -10.08 -55.80 -51.53
C ARG A 1069 -9.70 -55.48 -50.10
N LYS A 1070 -8.49 -54.94 -49.87
CA LYS A 1070 -8.05 -54.50 -48.54
C LYS A 1070 -8.95 -53.42 -47.96
N SER A 1071 -9.40 -52.46 -48.78
CA SER A 1071 -10.34 -51.43 -48.35
C SER A 1071 -11.69 -52.00 -47.94
N LYS A 1072 -12.22 -52.98 -48.68
CA LYS A 1072 -13.46 -53.69 -48.32
C LYS A 1072 -13.29 -54.51 -47.04
N LEU A 1073 -12.14 -55.16 -46.84
CA LEU A 1073 -11.79 -55.90 -45.63
C LEU A 1073 -11.65 -55.02 -44.38
N VAL A 1074 -11.23 -53.75 -44.54
CA VAL A 1074 -11.15 -52.78 -43.44
C VAL A 1074 -12.52 -52.14 -43.15
N LYS A 1075 -13.42 -52.08 -44.14
CA LYS A 1075 -14.79 -51.56 -43.99
C LYS A 1075 -15.78 -52.59 -43.44
N ALA A 1076 -15.56 -53.87 -43.72
CA ALA A 1076 -16.29 -55.00 -43.16
C ALA A 1076 -15.79 -55.31 -41.75
#